data_AF-A0A4R3KS56-F1
#
_entry.id   AF-A0A4R3KS56-F1
#
_cell.length_a   1.000
_cell.length_b   1.000
_cell.length_c   1.000
_cell.angle_alpha   90.00
_cell.angle_beta   90.00
_cell.angle_gamma   90.00
#
_symmetry.space_group_name_H-M   'P 1'
#
loop_
_entity.id
_entity.type
_entity.pdbx_description
1 polymer ?
#
loop_
_entity_poly.entity_id
_entity_poly.type
_entity_poly.pdbx_seq_one_letter_code
_entity_poly.pdbx_strand_id
1 'polypeptide(L)'
;MPAKAVDENNSFVVYIKEDGLYYSYLDNGEEFRVHEGKEFSYPIISKTGMYIAYTHGTDLYVYDFENGNLDKLAKEIVSYDWIDEDTIIYSTEKAGFTIHDMKPKKGIQSSEDYIDEYYYENFKVSKDGSIYGNRISKWTVDNDKYAYNTGIVEIILEKNGQFKINTIVEGRKFTDDKLGYSPIISKITEDGRYIFIMEKFASGSLSADGIGIGLYDTKEKIHIDFTDIYGTEEMTYGEGDEGLVVLPFVSNVAINPKDSNLIAIIKGGFRERFMNKEVVLFNINKDKSYEIINIMEKDLVAMTPSFTLDGDKLLYSATKAIDPHSITDFNQAYKDWENQPHNIYEYDLKNSQVRKLTKGNEFDFMPINISKDEILICRLKDNGYSSLIKIIGEKEEIFADDVWRSQSLILFPLIDNLDYIKYAIDDGKGNIVVSSINREQADSIIVSVMGHKTLHIAKNKKRFKEFYNVFVQEDNLESQDTNNIKNIEIIFNEDNNYFDNKGPISITDKKMINDIVGMLDESQPIQDDEKMNNIRDMAYKDNKLILTDIDNEKSEIKFTFDTLYEIGFIEMDGEKLEPKYDFFRYILDLIEYGKYETNINSEVVELFKKYNWTIDYRVNTIKEKLPSDLKHEAGEHPIKIYWAYNNELSKSIGFDFSKYLGDTVVAEIYTLREPLPEYMKPMLNARGIVLKKDGKIIGAYIDAGRHESFACSLNRKSLEDIVNEDWDEWIKDYIDYDNKLEKEIAQLSPEGVIKTYFEALNSHNVKRAKACLARTKSNINLDLSANMSNYELYNKKAEDYYNNIKSVNLLEIKKLDKENEDSNTLSYRATADYKYKKMIVHEDGVLPYTVLLKKETKNGGWKIQDIGF
;
A
#
# COMPACT_ATOMS: atom_id res chain seq x y z
N MET A 1 24.38 17.08 -37.57
CA MET A 1 25.40 16.61 -38.56
C MET A 1 24.83 16.84 -39.97
N PRO A 2 25.60 16.75 -41.08
CA PRO A 2 24.97 16.70 -42.40
C PRO A 2 24.10 15.44 -42.48
N ALA A 3 22.82 15.60 -42.76
CA ALA A 3 21.90 14.47 -42.89
C ALA A 3 22.36 13.55 -44.03
N LYS A 4 22.34 12.22 -43.79
CA LYS A 4 22.06 11.29 -44.89
C LYS A 4 20.67 11.67 -45.42
N ALA A 5 20.50 11.72 -46.74
CA ALA A 5 19.17 11.89 -47.31
C ALA A 5 18.26 10.76 -46.80
N VAL A 6 16.99 11.08 -46.54
CA VAL A 6 15.96 10.10 -46.19
C VAL A 6 15.50 9.38 -47.46
N ASP A 7 16.41 8.58 -48.02
CA ASP A 7 16.17 7.65 -49.12
C ASP A 7 16.10 6.23 -48.56
N GLU A 8 14.93 5.60 -48.74
CA GLU A 8 14.48 4.31 -48.21
C GLU A 8 14.18 4.26 -46.69
N ASN A 9 13.00 3.70 -46.36
CA ASN A 9 12.43 3.67 -45.00
C ASN A 9 13.13 2.62 -44.12
N ASN A 10 14.30 2.94 -43.57
CA ASN A 10 14.84 2.18 -42.45
C ASN A 10 13.93 2.33 -41.23
N SER A 11 13.21 1.28 -40.87
CA SER A 11 12.44 1.21 -39.63
C SER A 11 13.35 1.42 -38.42
N PHE A 12 12.93 2.29 -37.49
CA PHE A 12 13.63 2.55 -36.24
C PHE A 12 12.74 2.25 -35.04
N VAL A 13 13.38 1.97 -33.91
CA VAL A 13 12.75 1.97 -32.60
C VAL A 13 13.22 3.22 -31.85
N VAL A 14 12.27 4.04 -31.41
CA VAL A 14 12.52 4.99 -30.31
C VAL A 14 12.45 4.17 -29.05
N TYR A 15 13.58 4.08 -28.36
CA TYR A 15 13.65 3.52 -27.03
C TYR A 15 14.26 4.57 -26.14
N ILE A 16 13.79 4.49 -24.92
CA ILE A 16 13.96 5.45 -23.82
C ILE A 16 15.35 5.09 -23.00
N LYS A 17 17.26 6.32 -22.32
CA LYS A 17 18.77 6.33 -21.87
C LYS A 17 19.11 7.26 -20.65
N GLU A 18 20.23 7.02 -19.92
CA GLU A 18 20.62 7.67 -18.62
C GLU A 18 21.03 9.13 -18.78
N ASP A 19 21.30 9.45 -20.02
CA ASP A 19 21.77 10.69 -20.54
C ASP A 19 20.97 11.10 -21.80
N GLY A 20 19.77 10.54 -22.04
CA GLY A 20 18.86 11.12 -23.04
C GLY A 20 17.67 10.29 -23.51
N LEU A 21 16.85 10.86 -24.41
CA LEU A 21 15.97 10.11 -25.34
C LEU A 21 16.77 9.72 -26.59
N TYR A 22 16.52 8.57 -27.22
CA TYR A 22 17.33 8.04 -28.33
C TYR A 22 16.47 7.24 -29.34
N TYR A 23 17.03 6.99 -30.53
CA TYR A 23 16.52 6.02 -31.49
C TYR A 23 17.65 5.16 -32.08
N SER A 24 17.29 4.00 -32.63
CA SER A 24 18.17 3.20 -33.51
C SER A 24 17.40 2.62 -34.68
N TYR A 25 18.03 2.60 -35.84
CA TYR A 25 17.54 1.86 -37.00
C TYR A 25 17.75 0.35 -36.80
N LEU A 26 16.75 -0.46 -37.17
CA LEU A 26 16.68 -1.90 -36.92
C LEU A 26 17.59 -2.76 -37.83
N ASP A 27 18.24 -2.13 -38.80
CA ASP A 27 19.21 -2.73 -39.74
C ASP A 27 20.65 -2.75 -39.21
N ASN A 28 21.03 -1.79 -38.37
CA ASN A 28 22.42 -1.59 -37.95
C ASN A 28 22.63 -1.38 -36.43
N GLY A 29 21.59 -0.99 -35.67
CA GLY A 29 21.69 -0.82 -34.21
C GLY A 29 22.51 0.38 -33.73
N GLU A 30 22.87 1.32 -34.61
CA GLU A 30 23.56 2.56 -34.22
C GLU A 30 22.64 3.43 -33.34
N GLU A 31 23.12 3.88 -32.17
CA GLU A 31 22.33 4.62 -31.18
C GLU A 31 22.46 6.15 -31.36
N PHE A 32 21.34 6.84 -31.59
CA PHE A 32 21.32 8.29 -31.83
C PHE A 32 20.56 9.02 -30.72
N ARG A 33 21.23 9.94 -30.01
CA ARG A 33 20.64 10.78 -28.96
C ARG A 33 19.72 11.86 -29.57
N VAL A 34 18.46 11.85 -29.18
CA VAL A 34 17.39 12.81 -29.51
C VAL A 34 17.47 14.06 -28.62
N HIS A 35 17.58 13.85 -27.30
CA HIS A 35 17.58 14.90 -26.28
C HIS A 35 18.48 14.43 -25.15
N GLU A 36 19.47 15.22 -24.73
CA GLU A 36 20.32 14.86 -23.58
C GLU A 36 19.61 15.07 -22.25
N GLY A 37 19.98 14.23 -21.28
CA GLY A 37 19.60 14.38 -19.88
C GLY A 37 18.76 13.20 -19.46
N LYS A 38 17.61 13.50 -18.88
CA LYS A 38 16.66 12.56 -18.28
C LYS A 38 15.27 13.10 -18.67
N GLU A 39 14.18 12.40 -18.35
CA GLU A 39 12.80 12.95 -18.33
C GLU A 39 11.77 12.49 -19.37
N PHE A 40 11.98 11.37 -20.06
CA PHE A 40 11.33 11.11 -21.35
C PHE A 40 10.13 10.11 -21.36
N SER A 41 8.89 10.49 -21.05
CA SER A 41 7.74 9.55 -21.07
C SER A 41 6.93 9.52 -22.38
N TYR A 42 6.23 8.40 -22.57
CA TYR A 42 5.25 8.15 -23.66
C TYR A 42 5.73 8.59 -25.06
N PRO A 43 6.95 8.20 -25.51
CA PRO A 43 7.42 8.58 -26.83
C PRO A 43 6.58 7.94 -27.94
N ILE A 44 5.99 8.78 -28.78
CA ILE A 44 5.20 8.37 -29.95
C ILE A 44 5.79 8.96 -31.24
N ILE A 45 5.94 8.08 -32.23
CA ILE A 45 6.50 8.38 -33.55
C ILE A 45 5.34 8.84 -34.47
N SER A 46 5.53 9.89 -35.27
CA SER A 46 4.50 10.32 -36.23
C SER A 46 4.26 9.27 -37.32
N LYS A 47 3.14 9.32 -38.03
CA LYS A 47 2.74 8.29 -39.02
C LYS A 47 3.76 8.11 -40.17
N THR A 48 4.67 9.07 -40.37
CA THR A 48 5.77 9.04 -41.36
C THR A 48 7.15 8.76 -40.76
N GLY A 49 7.30 8.75 -39.43
CA GLY A 49 8.60 8.69 -38.77
C GLY A 49 9.39 10.00 -38.78
N MET A 50 8.80 11.11 -39.26
CA MET A 50 9.51 12.40 -39.37
C MET A 50 9.57 13.19 -38.05
N TYR A 51 8.75 12.82 -37.06
CA TYR A 51 8.74 13.43 -35.74
C TYR A 51 8.68 12.38 -34.62
N ILE A 52 9.25 12.72 -33.47
CA ILE A 52 9.03 12.03 -32.20
C ILE A 52 8.41 13.04 -31.24
N ALA A 53 7.17 12.81 -30.81
CA ALA A 53 6.55 13.53 -29.71
C ALA A 53 6.74 12.74 -28.42
N TYR A 54 7.10 13.41 -27.33
CA TYR A 54 7.35 12.80 -26.03
C TYR A 54 7.23 13.83 -24.91
N THR A 55 6.91 13.36 -23.72
CA THR A 55 6.92 14.17 -22.51
C THR A 55 8.37 14.33 -22.08
N HIS A 56 8.81 15.55 -21.79
CA HIS A 56 10.03 15.82 -21.05
C HIS A 56 9.79 16.86 -19.96
N GLY A 57 9.85 16.45 -18.70
CA GLY A 57 9.33 17.24 -17.59
C GLY A 57 7.83 16.96 -17.38
N THR A 58 7.08 17.98 -16.96
CA THR A 58 5.63 18.05 -17.18
C THR A 58 5.27 18.62 -18.56
N ASP A 59 6.23 18.73 -19.49
CA ASP A 59 6.11 19.49 -20.72
C ASP A 59 6.18 18.57 -21.96
N LEU A 60 5.50 18.93 -23.05
CA LEU A 60 5.53 18.18 -24.32
C LEU A 60 6.62 18.73 -25.23
N TYR A 61 7.48 17.84 -25.72
CA TYR A 61 8.53 18.13 -26.69
C TYR A 61 8.30 17.36 -27.99
N VAL A 62 8.77 17.93 -29.10
CA VAL A 62 8.81 17.30 -30.41
C VAL A 62 10.23 17.41 -30.98
N TYR A 63 10.78 16.29 -31.43
CA TYR A 63 12.01 16.24 -32.20
C TYR A 63 11.69 16.12 -33.69
N ASP A 64 12.34 16.96 -34.50
CA ASP A 64 12.20 17.04 -35.96
C ASP A 64 13.43 16.41 -36.64
N PHE A 65 13.22 15.31 -37.37
CA PHE A 65 14.30 14.61 -38.11
C PHE A 65 14.81 15.36 -39.35
N GLU A 66 13.99 16.20 -40.00
CA GLU A 66 14.35 16.95 -41.20
C GLU A 66 15.26 18.14 -40.85
N ASN A 67 14.91 18.87 -39.78
CA ASN A 67 15.69 20.02 -39.31
C ASN A 67 16.77 19.65 -38.28
N GLY A 68 16.66 18.48 -37.63
CA GLY A 68 17.53 18.08 -36.52
C GLY A 68 17.34 18.94 -35.27
N ASN A 69 16.15 19.50 -35.11
CA ASN A 69 15.78 20.44 -34.04
C ASN A 69 14.93 19.77 -32.96
N LEU A 70 14.93 20.40 -31.79
CA LEU A 70 14.15 20.00 -30.63
C LEU A 70 13.33 21.20 -30.15
N ASP A 71 12.02 21.11 -30.28
CA ASP A 71 11.07 22.16 -29.92
C ASP A 71 10.19 21.73 -28.75
N LYS A 72 9.87 22.68 -27.87
CA LYS A 72 8.95 22.45 -26.74
C LYS A 72 7.58 23.04 -27.07
N LEU A 73 6.61 22.15 -27.20
CA LEU A 73 5.29 22.45 -27.74
C LEU A 73 4.31 22.95 -26.66
N ALA A 74 4.28 22.28 -25.51
CA ALA A 74 3.31 22.56 -24.44
C ALA A 74 3.94 22.42 -23.06
N LYS A 75 3.17 22.85 -22.05
CA LYS A 75 3.43 22.62 -20.63
C LYS A 75 2.27 21.92 -19.95
N GLU A 76 2.51 21.32 -18.79
CA GLU A 76 1.47 20.70 -17.94
C GLU A 76 0.68 19.65 -18.74
N ILE A 77 1.37 18.81 -19.51
CA ILE A 77 0.80 17.89 -20.50
C ILE A 77 0.02 16.73 -19.83
N VAL A 78 -1.17 16.44 -20.37
CA VAL A 78 -2.06 15.37 -19.87
C VAL A 78 -2.22 14.26 -20.91
N SER A 79 -2.37 14.58 -22.19
CA SER A 79 -2.45 13.58 -23.26
C SER A 79 -2.10 14.18 -24.62
N TYR A 80 -1.59 13.36 -25.54
CA TYR A 80 -1.30 13.75 -26.92
C TYR A 80 -1.28 12.53 -27.84
N ASP A 81 -1.58 12.74 -29.12
CA ASP A 81 -1.48 11.72 -30.18
C ASP A 81 -1.37 12.37 -31.58
N TRP A 82 -0.80 11.66 -32.55
CA TRP A 82 -0.58 12.16 -33.92
C TRP A 82 -1.84 12.00 -34.79
N ILE A 83 -2.40 13.12 -35.25
CA ILE A 83 -3.56 13.13 -36.14
C ILE A 83 -3.17 12.57 -37.51
N ASP A 84 -2.05 13.03 -38.05
CA ASP A 84 -1.56 12.65 -39.38
C ASP A 84 0.00 12.56 -39.43
N GLU A 85 0.64 13.26 -40.36
CA GLU A 85 2.08 13.16 -40.62
C GLU A 85 2.87 14.27 -39.88
N ASP A 86 2.26 15.45 -39.79
CA ASP A 86 2.81 16.68 -39.21
C ASP A 86 1.85 17.41 -38.26
N THR A 87 0.63 16.90 -38.03
CA THR A 87 -0.34 17.47 -37.08
C THR A 87 -0.53 16.61 -35.82
N ILE A 88 -0.47 17.23 -34.63
CA ILE A 88 -0.63 16.59 -33.31
C ILE A 88 -1.82 17.21 -32.56
N ILE A 89 -2.61 16.40 -31.83
CA ILE A 89 -3.55 16.88 -30.80
C ILE A 89 -2.90 16.73 -29.42
N TYR A 90 -3.11 17.69 -28.53
CA TYR A 90 -2.70 17.59 -27.14
C TYR A 90 -3.62 18.32 -26.15
N SER A 91 -3.63 17.88 -24.90
CA SER A 91 -4.36 18.49 -23.77
C SER A 91 -3.42 18.74 -22.60
N THR A 92 -3.74 19.74 -21.78
CA THR A 92 -2.94 20.11 -20.60
C THR A 92 -3.78 20.01 -19.33
N GLU A 93 -3.24 20.39 -18.17
CA GLU A 93 -4.03 20.49 -16.93
C GLU A 93 -5.21 21.48 -17.02
N LYS A 94 -5.25 22.33 -18.06
CA LYS A 94 -6.32 23.32 -18.34
C LYS A 94 -7.50 22.67 -19.08
N ALA A 95 -8.68 23.29 -18.98
CA ALA A 95 -9.85 22.86 -19.73
C ALA A 95 -9.66 23.08 -21.24
N GLY A 96 -10.24 22.21 -22.07
CA GLY A 96 -10.04 22.19 -23.51
C GLY A 96 -8.87 21.33 -24.01
N PHE A 97 -8.46 21.57 -25.26
CA PHE A 97 -7.34 20.92 -25.96
C PHE A 97 -6.83 21.80 -27.10
N THR A 98 -5.64 21.52 -27.62
CA THR A 98 -5.02 22.22 -28.75
C THR A 98 -4.70 21.22 -29.87
N ILE A 99 -4.88 21.64 -31.12
CA ILE A 99 -4.30 20.96 -32.30
C ILE A 99 -3.16 21.84 -32.84
N HIS A 100 -2.03 21.23 -33.24
CA HIS A 100 -0.87 21.94 -33.77
C HIS A 100 -0.31 21.29 -35.06
N ASP A 101 -0.10 22.12 -36.09
CA ASP A 101 0.53 21.80 -37.39
C ASP A 101 2.03 22.18 -37.33
N MET A 102 2.94 21.20 -37.44
CA MET A 102 4.40 21.41 -37.42
C MET A 102 4.94 22.13 -38.68
N LYS A 103 4.16 22.16 -39.77
CA LYS A 103 4.52 22.74 -41.07
C LYS A 103 3.49 23.80 -41.50
N PRO A 104 3.24 24.83 -40.67
CA PRO A 104 2.12 25.74 -40.80
C PRO A 104 2.17 26.52 -42.11
N LYS A 105 1.07 26.43 -42.86
CA LYS A 105 0.94 27.03 -44.19
C LYS A 105 1.00 28.56 -44.06
N LYS A 106 1.92 29.18 -44.82
CA LYS A 106 2.34 30.59 -44.67
C LYS A 106 1.17 31.58 -44.57
N GLY A 107 0.88 32.05 -43.35
CA GLY A 107 -0.19 33.01 -43.05
C GLY A 107 -1.38 32.43 -42.29
N ILE A 108 -1.37 31.14 -41.97
CA ILE A 108 -2.30 30.45 -41.07
C ILE A 108 -1.62 30.32 -39.68
N GLN A 109 -2.40 30.21 -38.60
CA GLN A 109 -1.86 29.90 -37.27
C GLN A 109 -1.40 28.43 -37.21
N SER A 110 -0.34 28.16 -36.45
CA SER A 110 0.16 26.79 -36.23
C SER A 110 -0.59 26.02 -35.16
N SER A 111 -1.31 26.71 -34.26
CA SER A 111 -2.17 26.12 -33.23
C SER A 111 -3.62 26.57 -33.37
N GLU A 112 -4.56 25.66 -33.18
CA GLU A 112 -5.98 25.96 -32.93
C GLU A 112 -6.38 25.42 -31.54
N ASP A 113 -6.75 26.32 -30.63
CA ASP A 113 -7.18 25.99 -29.26
C ASP A 113 -8.70 25.83 -29.20
N TYR A 114 -9.17 24.69 -28.69
CA TYR A 114 -10.54 24.49 -28.22
C TYR A 114 -10.60 24.69 -26.71
N ILE A 115 -11.56 25.48 -26.23
CA ILE A 115 -11.77 25.74 -24.80
C ILE A 115 -13.25 25.57 -24.47
N ASP A 116 -13.55 24.69 -23.53
CA ASP A 116 -14.87 24.47 -22.93
C ASP A 116 -14.74 24.36 -21.39
N GLU A 117 -15.71 23.73 -20.73
CA GLU A 117 -15.73 23.49 -19.27
C GLU A 117 -15.12 22.13 -18.86
N TYR A 118 -14.60 21.35 -19.82
CA TYR A 118 -14.12 19.99 -19.62
C TYR A 118 -12.62 19.86 -19.84
N TYR A 119 -12.03 18.80 -19.29
CA TYR A 119 -10.63 18.44 -19.46
C TYR A 119 -10.56 17.18 -20.30
N TYR A 120 -9.51 17.01 -21.09
CA TYR A 120 -9.41 15.91 -22.05
C TYR A 120 -8.19 15.04 -21.74
N GLU A 121 -8.35 13.72 -21.77
CA GLU A 121 -7.28 12.75 -21.53
C GLU A 121 -7.41 11.53 -22.45
N ASN A 122 -6.40 10.66 -22.46
CA ASN A 122 -6.36 9.44 -23.26
C ASN A 122 -6.76 9.64 -24.74
N PHE A 123 -6.10 10.58 -25.44
CA PHE A 123 -6.28 10.71 -26.87
C PHE A 123 -5.83 9.44 -27.61
N LYS A 124 -6.63 9.05 -28.60
CA LYS A 124 -6.34 7.98 -29.56
C LYS A 124 -6.87 8.42 -30.93
N VAL A 125 -5.98 8.50 -31.91
CA VAL A 125 -6.34 8.80 -33.31
C VAL A 125 -6.34 7.51 -34.12
N SER A 126 -7.40 7.29 -34.91
CA SER A 126 -7.41 6.22 -35.92
C SER A 126 -6.44 6.51 -37.07
N LYS A 127 -6.21 5.50 -37.90
CA LYS A 127 -5.35 5.63 -39.08
C LYS A 127 -5.80 6.75 -40.03
N ASP A 128 -7.11 6.92 -40.21
CA ASP A 128 -7.73 7.93 -41.08
C ASP A 128 -7.82 9.34 -40.48
N GLY A 129 -7.32 9.56 -39.26
CA GLY A 129 -7.28 10.87 -38.60
C GLY A 129 -8.51 11.19 -37.74
N SER A 130 -9.44 10.25 -37.56
CA SER A 130 -10.56 10.44 -36.63
C SER A 130 -10.07 10.44 -35.17
N ILE A 131 -10.46 11.45 -34.41
CA ILE A 131 -9.91 11.72 -33.08
C ILE A 131 -10.90 11.27 -32.00
N TYR A 132 -10.41 10.50 -31.03
CA TYR A 132 -11.19 10.07 -29.86
C TYR A 132 -10.43 10.36 -28.57
N GLY A 133 -11.16 10.58 -27.47
CA GLY A 133 -10.56 10.80 -26.15
C GLY A 133 -11.58 10.67 -25.02
N ASN A 134 -11.09 10.71 -23.79
CA ASN A 134 -11.90 10.73 -22.57
C ASN A 134 -12.17 12.19 -22.16
N ARG A 135 -13.44 12.55 -21.90
CA ARG A 135 -13.83 13.90 -21.49
C ARG A 135 -14.16 13.92 -20.00
N ILE A 136 -13.38 14.67 -19.23
CA ILE A 136 -13.42 14.71 -17.77
C ILE A 136 -14.07 16.00 -17.28
N SER A 137 -15.06 15.90 -16.41
CA SER A 137 -15.58 17.02 -15.62
C SER A 137 -14.80 17.09 -14.31
N LYS A 138 -14.25 18.26 -13.98
CA LYS A 138 -13.60 18.53 -12.68
C LYS A 138 -14.37 19.63 -11.94
N TRP A 139 -14.56 19.49 -10.63
CA TRP A 139 -15.20 20.50 -9.78
C TRP A 139 -14.54 20.55 -8.40
N THR A 140 -14.91 21.55 -7.59
CA THR A 140 -14.38 21.72 -6.23
C THR A 140 -15.54 21.91 -5.24
N VAL A 141 -15.45 21.27 -4.08
CA VAL A 141 -16.33 21.51 -2.93
C VAL A 141 -15.44 21.69 -1.71
N ASP A 142 -15.60 22.78 -0.96
CA ASP A 142 -14.87 23.07 0.29
C ASP A 142 -13.33 22.88 0.24
N ASN A 143 -12.76 23.13 -0.95
CA ASN A 143 -11.36 22.98 -1.40
C ASN A 143 -10.96 21.60 -1.95
N ASP A 144 -11.74 20.54 -1.72
CA ASP A 144 -11.51 19.23 -2.31
C ASP A 144 -11.77 19.25 -3.82
N LYS A 145 -10.82 18.70 -4.60
CA LYS A 145 -10.92 18.59 -6.06
C LYS A 145 -11.49 17.23 -6.44
N TYR A 146 -12.59 17.21 -7.15
CA TYR A 146 -13.21 16.01 -7.68
C TYR A 146 -13.09 15.95 -9.21
N ALA A 147 -12.91 14.75 -9.74
CA ALA A 147 -12.88 14.48 -11.18
C ALA A 147 -13.86 13.36 -11.54
N TYR A 148 -14.36 13.39 -12.77
CA TYR A 148 -15.30 12.39 -13.29
C TYR A 148 -15.19 12.26 -14.80
N ASN A 149 -14.94 11.04 -15.27
CA ASN A 149 -15.01 10.67 -16.68
C ASN A 149 -16.47 10.71 -17.17
N THR A 150 -16.82 11.76 -17.92
CA THR A 150 -18.17 11.92 -18.49
C THR A 150 -18.45 10.94 -19.62
N GLY A 151 -17.41 10.26 -20.12
CA GLY A 151 -17.50 9.33 -21.24
C GLY A 151 -16.37 9.48 -22.25
N ILE A 152 -16.42 8.62 -23.25
CA ILE A 152 -15.57 8.69 -24.45
C ILE A 152 -16.26 9.59 -25.48
N VAL A 153 -15.50 10.49 -26.09
CA VAL A 153 -15.97 11.43 -27.11
C VAL A 153 -15.25 11.25 -28.44
N GLU A 154 -15.97 11.52 -29.52
CA GLU A 154 -15.46 11.71 -30.88
C GLU A 154 -15.32 13.22 -31.14
N ILE A 155 -14.14 13.65 -31.58
CA ILE A 155 -13.79 15.05 -31.84
C ILE A 155 -13.73 15.28 -33.35
N ILE A 156 -14.57 16.18 -33.85
CA ILE A 156 -14.71 16.47 -35.28
C ILE A 156 -14.39 17.95 -35.52
N LEU A 157 -13.41 18.22 -36.38
CA LEU A 157 -13.16 19.56 -36.92
C LEU A 157 -14.14 19.82 -38.09
N GLU A 158 -15.08 20.75 -37.91
CA GLU A 158 -16.01 21.17 -38.95
C GLU A 158 -15.38 22.17 -39.93
N LYS A 159 -15.91 22.23 -41.17
CA LYS A 159 -15.35 23.03 -42.30
C LYS A 159 -15.36 24.56 -42.10
N ASN A 160 -15.84 25.03 -40.96
CA ASN A 160 -15.89 26.41 -40.52
C ASN A 160 -14.80 26.75 -39.46
N GLY A 161 -13.95 25.78 -39.08
CA GLY A 161 -12.95 25.95 -38.01
C GLY A 161 -13.55 25.83 -36.60
N GLN A 162 -14.65 25.07 -36.45
CA GLN A 162 -15.25 24.78 -35.14
C GLN A 162 -15.11 23.30 -34.80
N PHE A 163 -14.79 23.01 -33.54
CA PHE A 163 -14.79 21.64 -33.04
C PHE A 163 -16.19 21.25 -32.55
N LYS A 164 -16.58 20.03 -32.92
CA LYS A 164 -17.80 19.37 -32.47
C LYS A 164 -17.43 18.11 -31.70
N ILE A 165 -17.92 18.03 -30.47
CA ILE A 165 -17.63 16.95 -29.52
C ILE A 165 -18.89 16.08 -29.37
N ASN A 166 -18.86 14.86 -29.90
CA ASN A 166 -19.95 13.90 -29.74
C ASN A 166 -19.61 12.92 -28.60
N THR A 167 -20.45 12.76 -27.57
CA THR A 167 -20.31 11.61 -26.67
C THR A 167 -20.64 10.33 -27.45
N ILE A 168 -19.74 9.34 -27.46
CA ILE A 168 -19.96 8.04 -28.11
C ILE A 168 -20.18 6.89 -27.12
N VAL A 169 -19.70 7.05 -25.88
CA VAL A 169 -19.98 6.18 -24.73
C VAL A 169 -20.14 7.08 -23.51
N GLU A 170 -21.26 7.00 -22.78
CA GLU A 170 -21.50 7.82 -21.59
C GLU A 170 -20.90 7.17 -20.33
N GLY A 171 -20.13 7.92 -19.54
CA GLY A 171 -19.75 7.50 -18.19
C GLY A 171 -20.93 7.54 -17.21
N ARG A 172 -20.76 6.98 -16.00
CA ARG A 172 -21.74 7.14 -14.90
C ARG A 172 -21.03 7.52 -13.60
N LYS A 173 -21.49 8.56 -12.90
CA LYS A 173 -20.90 8.98 -11.61
C LYS A 173 -21.04 7.86 -10.58
N PHE A 174 -20.05 7.76 -9.68
CA PHE A 174 -20.20 7.03 -8.43
C PHE A 174 -21.24 7.74 -7.55
N THR A 175 -22.04 6.95 -6.83
CA THR A 175 -23.00 7.38 -5.81
C THR A 175 -23.13 6.27 -4.77
N ASP A 176 -23.63 6.56 -3.58
CA ASP A 176 -23.83 5.58 -2.50
C ASP A 176 -24.52 4.28 -2.96
N ASP A 177 -25.49 4.39 -3.88
CA ASP A 177 -26.24 3.25 -4.45
C ASP A 177 -25.57 2.60 -5.70
N LYS A 178 -24.49 3.16 -6.27
CA LYS A 178 -23.92 2.75 -7.59
C LYS A 178 -22.42 2.95 -7.73
N LEU A 179 -21.73 1.89 -8.16
CA LEU A 179 -20.28 1.79 -8.39
C LEU A 179 -19.67 2.73 -9.45
N GLY A 180 -20.50 3.48 -10.18
CA GLY A 180 -20.11 4.31 -11.32
C GLY A 180 -19.50 3.52 -12.48
N TYR A 181 -19.08 4.25 -13.53
CA TYR A 181 -18.56 3.71 -14.78
C TYR A 181 -17.68 4.76 -15.45
N SER A 182 -16.46 4.37 -15.81
CA SER A 182 -15.40 5.23 -16.32
C SER A 182 -14.75 4.55 -17.54
N PRO A 183 -15.45 4.46 -18.69
CA PRO A 183 -14.94 3.75 -19.87
C PRO A 183 -13.66 4.39 -20.41
N ILE A 184 -12.66 3.59 -20.76
CA ILE A 184 -11.35 4.06 -21.27
C ILE A 184 -11.07 3.42 -22.64
N ILE A 185 -10.61 4.21 -23.62
CA ILE A 185 -10.13 3.66 -24.90
C ILE A 185 -8.84 2.87 -24.68
N SER A 186 -8.83 1.60 -25.07
CA SER A 186 -7.62 0.75 -25.08
C SER A 186 -6.84 0.88 -26.38
N LYS A 187 -7.47 0.52 -27.51
CA LYS A 187 -6.89 0.51 -28.86
C LYS A 187 -7.97 0.76 -29.91
N ILE A 188 -7.56 1.23 -31.08
CA ILE A 188 -8.42 1.34 -32.28
C ILE A 188 -7.90 0.34 -33.34
N THR A 189 -8.79 -0.24 -34.13
CA THR A 189 -8.40 -1.14 -35.24
C THR A 189 -7.72 -0.38 -36.37
N GLU A 190 -6.87 -1.08 -37.13
CA GLU A 190 -6.09 -0.52 -38.25
C GLU A 190 -6.99 0.08 -39.36
N ASP A 191 -8.22 -0.41 -39.50
CA ASP A 191 -9.25 0.10 -40.41
C ASP A 191 -10.17 1.18 -39.80
N GLY A 192 -9.92 1.59 -38.54
CA GLY A 192 -10.72 2.58 -37.81
C GLY A 192 -12.13 2.13 -37.43
N ARG A 193 -12.52 0.87 -37.69
CA ARG A 193 -13.89 0.40 -37.50
C ARG A 193 -14.26 0.15 -36.04
N TYR A 194 -13.39 -0.44 -35.23
CA TYR A 194 -13.67 -0.71 -33.82
C TYR A 194 -12.73 0.08 -32.91
N ILE A 195 -13.33 0.74 -31.93
CA ILE A 195 -12.64 1.32 -30.78
C ILE A 195 -12.86 0.34 -29.62
N PHE A 196 -11.81 -0.27 -29.09
CA PHE A 196 -11.91 -1.18 -27.95
C PHE A 196 -11.87 -0.44 -26.63
N ILE A 197 -12.80 -0.80 -25.75
CA ILE A 197 -13.10 -0.09 -24.53
C ILE A 197 -12.83 -1.01 -23.34
N MET A 198 -12.14 -0.45 -22.34
CA MET A 198 -12.01 -1.01 -21.01
C MET A 198 -13.20 -0.53 -20.18
N GLU A 199 -14.05 -1.45 -19.75
CA GLU A 199 -15.31 -1.15 -19.08
C GLU A 199 -15.10 -0.91 -17.57
N LYS A 200 -14.20 0.03 -17.25
CA LYS A 200 -13.75 0.34 -15.87
C LYS A 200 -14.88 0.85 -14.99
N PHE A 201 -14.88 0.40 -13.74
CA PHE A 201 -15.68 0.98 -12.66
C PHE A 201 -15.17 2.40 -12.33
N ALA A 202 -15.98 3.21 -11.65
CA ALA A 202 -15.46 4.43 -11.04
C ALA A 202 -14.63 4.12 -9.76
N SER A 203 -14.87 2.97 -9.12
CA SER A 203 -14.04 2.45 -8.04
C SER A 203 -12.66 2.02 -8.54
N GLY A 204 -11.61 2.59 -7.93
CA GLY A 204 -10.22 2.25 -8.21
C GLY A 204 -9.86 0.81 -7.84
N SER A 205 -10.29 0.32 -6.65
CA SER A 205 -10.00 -1.05 -6.22
C SER A 205 -10.68 -2.07 -7.13
N LEU A 206 -11.99 -1.95 -7.38
CA LEU A 206 -12.70 -2.91 -8.23
C LEU A 206 -12.07 -2.96 -9.63
N SER A 207 -11.72 -1.79 -10.20
CA SER A 207 -11.01 -1.72 -11.47
C SER A 207 -9.62 -2.38 -11.46
N ALA A 208 -8.94 -2.45 -10.32
CA ALA A 208 -7.66 -3.15 -10.18
C ALA A 208 -7.84 -4.67 -10.03
N ASP A 209 -8.98 -5.12 -9.50
CA ASP A 209 -9.34 -6.53 -9.36
C ASP A 209 -9.97 -7.12 -10.63
N GLY A 210 -10.64 -6.30 -11.45
CA GLY A 210 -11.15 -6.73 -12.75
C GLY A 210 -11.98 -5.67 -13.48
N ILE A 211 -11.97 -5.74 -14.81
CA ILE A 211 -12.79 -4.91 -15.68
C ILE A 211 -13.41 -5.75 -16.80
N GLY A 212 -14.48 -5.25 -17.40
CA GLY A 212 -15.06 -5.77 -18.63
C GLY A 212 -14.32 -5.27 -19.87
N ILE A 213 -14.69 -5.82 -21.03
CA ILE A 213 -14.25 -5.35 -22.34
C ILE A 213 -15.44 -5.16 -23.27
N GLY A 214 -15.42 -4.08 -24.04
CA GLY A 214 -16.40 -3.81 -25.08
C GLY A 214 -15.79 -3.19 -26.32
N LEU A 215 -16.65 -2.87 -27.29
CA LEU A 215 -16.26 -2.09 -28.46
C LEU A 215 -17.28 -1.02 -28.81
N TYR A 216 -16.82 -0.01 -29.54
CA TYR A 216 -17.67 0.90 -30.30
C TYR A 216 -17.43 0.67 -31.79
N ASP A 217 -18.46 0.31 -32.55
CA ASP A 217 -18.39 0.24 -34.02
C ASP A 217 -18.62 1.65 -34.58
N THR A 218 -17.59 2.24 -35.18
CA THR A 218 -17.61 3.62 -35.68
C THR A 218 -18.52 3.81 -36.90
N LYS A 219 -18.88 2.73 -37.60
CA LYS A 219 -19.74 2.72 -38.79
C LYS A 219 -21.21 2.49 -38.42
N GLU A 220 -21.47 1.60 -37.47
CA GLU A 220 -22.81 1.32 -36.95
C GLU A 220 -23.21 2.31 -35.83
N LYS A 221 -22.23 3.04 -35.28
CA LYS A 221 -22.33 4.05 -34.21
C LYS A 221 -22.98 3.50 -32.92
N ILE A 222 -22.64 2.26 -32.57
CA ILE A 222 -23.12 1.54 -31.37
C ILE A 222 -21.96 1.13 -30.46
N HIS A 223 -22.18 1.26 -29.15
CA HIS A 223 -21.38 0.64 -28.08
C HIS A 223 -21.93 -0.76 -27.76
N ILE A 224 -21.03 -1.69 -27.46
CA ILE A 224 -21.31 -3.09 -27.12
C ILE A 224 -20.37 -3.49 -25.99
N ASP A 225 -20.90 -3.64 -24.77
CA ASP A 225 -20.24 -4.34 -23.67
C ASP A 225 -20.40 -5.86 -23.91
N PHE A 226 -19.30 -6.61 -23.96
CA PHE A 226 -19.32 -8.07 -24.18
C PHE A 226 -19.46 -8.89 -22.89
N THR A 227 -19.48 -8.19 -21.74
CA THR A 227 -19.29 -8.76 -20.41
C THR A 227 -20.45 -8.49 -19.47
N ASP A 228 -21.20 -7.41 -19.73
CA ASP A 228 -22.35 -6.92 -18.93
C ASP A 228 -22.11 -6.93 -17.42
N ILE A 229 -20.89 -6.55 -17.01
CA ILE A 229 -20.45 -6.43 -15.60
C ILE A 229 -21.18 -5.29 -14.84
N TYR A 230 -22.26 -4.75 -15.40
CA TYR A 230 -23.15 -3.77 -14.79
C TYR A 230 -24.63 -4.20 -14.82
N GLY A 231 -24.95 -5.37 -15.39
CA GLY A 231 -26.33 -5.84 -15.60
C GLY A 231 -26.83 -6.89 -14.60
N THR A 232 -25.95 -7.54 -13.83
CA THR A 232 -26.32 -8.59 -12.88
C THR A 232 -26.46 -8.08 -11.43
N GLU A 233 -27.55 -8.46 -10.76
CA GLU A 233 -27.82 -8.06 -9.36
C GLU A 233 -27.00 -8.87 -8.33
N GLU A 234 -26.33 -9.94 -8.75
CA GLU A 234 -25.42 -10.76 -7.93
C GLU A 234 -24.06 -10.94 -8.63
N MET A 235 -23.02 -10.23 -8.17
CA MET A 235 -21.63 -10.50 -8.57
C MET A 235 -20.97 -11.51 -7.63
N THR A 236 -20.82 -12.75 -8.07
CA THR A 236 -20.02 -13.76 -7.36
C THR A 236 -18.54 -13.64 -7.71
N TYR A 237 -17.76 -12.96 -6.85
CA TYR A 237 -16.30 -13.06 -6.86
C TYR A 237 -15.87 -14.44 -6.35
N GLY A 238 -15.55 -15.35 -7.28
CA GLY A 238 -15.19 -16.74 -6.99
C GLY A 238 -14.59 -17.45 -8.21
N GLU A 239 -14.00 -18.63 -7.97
CA GLU A 239 -13.30 -19.41 -8.99
C GLU A 239 -14.25 -19.98 -10.06
N GLY A 240 -13.83 -19.98 -11.34
CA GLY A 240 -14.39 -20.88 -12.36
C GLY A 240 -15.15 -20.26 -13.55
N ASP A 241 -14.44 -20.19 -14.67
CA ASP A 241 -14.91 -20.44 -16.05
C ASP A 241 -15.78 -19.44 -16.86
N GLU A 242 -16.81 -18.74 -16.33
CA GLU A 242 -17.81 -18.10 -17.25
C GLU A 242 -17.62 -16.60 -17.59
N GLY A 243 -16.76 -15.86 -16.89
CA GLY A 243 -16.57 -14.41 -17.11
C GLY A 243 -15.39 -13.99 -18.02
N LEU A 244 -15.63 -13.12 -19.00
CA LEU A 244 -14.59 -12.43 -19.78
C LEU A 244 -14.07 -11.18 -19.04
N VAL A 245 -13.48 -11.39 -17.86
CA VAL A 245 -12.86 -10.33 -17.06
C VAL A 245 -11.40 -10.16 -17.47
N VAL A 246 -10.87 -8.93 -17.49
CA VAL A 246 -9.46 -8.62 -17.75
C VAL A 246 -8.91 -7.62 -16.72
N LEU A 247 -7.59 -7.45 -16.65
CA LEU A 247 -6.96 -6.34 -15.92
C LEU A 247 -6.76 -5.10 -16.82
N PRO A 248 -6.83 -3.87 -16.28
CA PRO A 248 -6.91 -2.60 -17.05
C PRO A 248 -5.57 -2.13 -17.64
N PHE A 249 -4.80 -3.03 -18.24
CA PHE A 249 -3.52 -2.73 -18.89
C PHE A 249 -3.66 -2.79 -20.41
N VAL A 250 -3.29 -1.73 -21.14
CA VAL A 250 -3.39 -1.69 -22.61
C VAL A 250 -2.46 -2.72 -23.28
N SER A 251 -1.44 -3.17 -22.56
CA SER A 251 -0.56 -4.29 -22.93
C SER A 251 -1.21 -5.67 -22.83
N ASN A 252 -2.41 -5.82 -22.25
CA ASN A 252 -3.15 -7.09 -22.19
C ASN A 252 -4.02 -7.37 -23.43
N VAL A 253 -4.09 -6.43 -24.38
CA VAL A 253 -4.94 -6.53 -25.58
C VAL A 253 -4.10 -6.30 -26.83
N ALA A 254 -4.21 -7.19 -27.82
CA ALA A 254 -3.63 -7.00 -29.15
C ALA A 254 -4.68 -7.26 -30.23
N ILE A 255 -4.69 -6.42 -31.28
CA ILE A 255 -5.59 -6.54 -32.43
C ILE A 255 -4.82 -7.19 -33.58
N ASN A 256 -5.44 -8.12 -34.31
CA ASN A 256 -4.80 -8.70 -35.48
C ASN A 256 -4.69 -7.66 -36.63
N PRO A 257 -3.50 -7.40 -37.20
CA PRO A 257 -3.29 -6.36 -38.21
C PRO A 257 -3.82 -6.71 -39.61
N LYS A 258 -4.59 -7.81 -39.76
CA LYS A 258 -5.31 -8.18 -41.00
C LYS A 258 -6.79 -8.46 -40.78
N ASP A 259 -7.21 -8.74 -39.54
CA ASP A 259 -8.62 -8.98 -39.20
C ASP A 259 -9.01 -8.21 -37.93
N SER A 260 -9.67 -7.07 -38.11
CA SER A 260 -10.22 -6.23 -37.03
C SER A 260 -11.19 -6.97 -36.09
N ASN A 261 -11.70 -8.15 -36.48
CA ASN A 261 -12.60 -8.96 -35.65
C ASN A 261 -11.83 -9.92 -34.72
N LEU A 262 -10.53 -10.13 -34.92
CA LEU A 262 -9.72 -11.08 -34.14
C LEU A 262 -8.76 -10.34 -33.20
N ILE A 263 -8.91 -10.64 -31.91
CA ILE A 263 -8.16 -10.02 -30.80
C ILE A 263 -7.44 -11.12 -30.02
N ALA A 264 -6.29 -10.80 -29.43
CA ALA A 264 -5.68 -11.58 -28.36
C ALA A 264 -5.83 -10.81 -27.04
N ILE A 265 -6.29 -11.49 -26.01
CA ILE A 265 -6.63 -10.91 -24.71
C ILE A 265 -5.98 -11.73 -23.60
N ILE A 266 -5.43 -11.07 -22.58
CA ILE A 266 -5.13 -11.71 -21.29
C ILE A 266 -6.41 -11.68 -20.44
N LYS A 267 -7.15 -12.79 -20.49
CA LYS A 267 -8.32 -13.07 -19.67
C LYS A 267 -7.87 -13.37 -18.23
N GLY A 268 -8.53 -12.77 -17.25
CA GLY A 268 -8.28 -13.00 -15.84
C GLY A 268 -8.50 -11.78 -14.96
N GLY A 269 -9.42 -11.90 -14.00
CA GLY A 269 -9.49 -11.01 -12.85
C GLY A 269 -8.46 -11.38 -11.76
N PHE A 270 -8.63 -10.75 -10.59
CA PHE A 270 -7.68 -10.66 -9.46
C PHE A 270 -6.41 -9.87 -9.83
N ARG A 271 -6.05 -8.88 -9.01
CA ARG A 271 -4.89 -8.00 -9.23
C ARG A 271 -3.56 -8.76 -9.31
N GLU A 272 -3.53 -9.96 -8.73
CA GLU A 272 -2.44 -10.93 -8.70
C GLU A 272 -2.04 -11.39 -10.12
N ARG A 273 -0.91 -10.89 -10.62
CA ARG A 273 -0.39 -11.23 -11.96
C ARG A 273 0.13 -12.68 -12.08
N PHE A 274 0.40 -13.34 -10.94
CA PHE A 274 0.97 -14.70 -10.89
C PHE A 274 -0.04 -15.85 -10.98
N MET A 275 -1.34 -15.56 -11.02
CA MET A 275 -2.42 -16.55 -11.08
C MET A 275 -3.55 -16.12 -12.03
N ASN A 276 -4.23 -17.10 -12.61
CA ASN A 276 -5.47 -16.93 -13.38
C ASN A 276 -5.39 -15.94 -14.57
N LYS A 277 -4.24 -15.82 -15.24
CA LYS A 277 -4.04 -14.96 -16.43
C LYS A 277 -3.82 -15.81 -17.69
N GLU A 278 -4.90 -16.04 -18.44
CA GLU A 278 -4.92 -16.86 -19.66
C GLU A 278 -4.79 -15.99 -20.91
N VAL A 279 -3.86 -16.30 -21.82
CA VAL A 279 -3.94 -15.72 -23.18
C VAL A 279 -4.99 -16.49 -24.00
N VAL A 280 -5.96 -15.75 -24.52
CA VAL A 280 -7.04 -16.27 -25.36
C VAL A 280 -7.17 -15.48 -26.65
N LEU A 281 -7.62 -16.13 -27.72
CA LEU A 281 -8.13 -15.44 -28.89
C LEU A 281 -9.62 -15.16 -28.71
N PHE A 282 -10.02 -13.94 -29.02
CA PHE A 282 -11.40 -13.45 -28.98
C PHE A 282 -11.80 -13.05 -30.40
N ASN A 283 -12.80 -13.73 -30.96
CA ASN A 283 -13.26 -13.59 -32.33
C ASN A 283 -14.67 -12.98 -32.36
N ILE A 284 -14.83 -11.84 -33.03
CA ILE A 284 -16.10 -11.10 -33.13
C ILE A 284 -16.88 -11.56 -34.37
N ASN A 285 -18.04 -12.17 -34.17
CA ASN A 285 -18.93 -12.56 -35.25
C ASN A 285 -19.67 -11.35 -35.85
N LYS A 286 -20.19 -11.53 -37.07
CA LYS A 286 -20.86 -10.46 -37.85
C LYS A 286 -22.15 -9.93 -37.20
N ASP A 287 -22.76 -10.71 -36.32
CA ASP A 287 -23.93 -10.36 -35.51
C ASP A 287 -23.56 -9.77 -34.14
N LYS A 288 -22.26 -9.54 -33.89
CA LYS A 288 -21.68 -9.05 -32.64
C LYS A 288 -21.75 -10.04 -31.45
N SER A 289 -22.08 -11.30 -31.71
CA SER A 289 -21.67 -12.38 -30.79
C SER A 289 -20.14 -12.56 -30.82
N TYR A 290 -19.58 -13.31 -29.88
CA TYR A 290 -18.15 -13.61 -29.86
C TYR A 290 -17.86 -15.07 -29.52
N GLU A 291 -16.66 -15.51 -29.88
CA GLU A 291 -16.11 -16.82 -29.56
C GLU A 291 -14.74 -16.66 -28.88
N ILE A 292 -14.55 -17.36 -27.75
CA ILE A 292 -13.26 -17.44 -27.05
C ILE A 292 -12.58 -18.76 -27.44
N ILE A 293 -11.35 -18.67 -27.96
CA ILE A 293 -10.51 -19.81 -28.29
C ILE A 293 -9.32 -19.81 -27.32
N ASN A 294 -9.32 -20.77 -26.41
CA ASN A 294 -8.23 -20.97 -25.45
C ASN A 294 -7.04 -21.63 -26.17
N ILE A 295 -5.86 -21.01 -26.08
CA ILE A 295 -4.64 -21.45 -26.81
C ILE A 295 -3.47 -21.81 -25.89
N MET A 296 -3.58 -21.52 -24.59
CA MET A 296 -2.49 -21.63 -23.62
C MET A 296 -2.51 -22.98 -22.89
N GLU A 297 -1.34 -23.42 -22.40
CA GLU A 297 -1.22 -24.57 -21.49
C GLU A 297 -1.74 -24.20 -20.08
N LYS A 298 -2.38 -25.14 -19.38
CA LYS A 298 -3.21 -24.87 -18.19
C LYS A 298 -2.44 -24.48 -16.92
N ASP A 299 -1.13 -24.72 -16.85
CA ASP A 299 -0.28 -24.42 -15.70
C ASP A 299 0.57 -23.16 -15.90
N LEU A 300 0.25 -22.35 -16.92
CA LEU A 300 0.92 -21.08 -17.22
C LEU A 300 0.08 -19.86 -16.77
N VAL A 301 0.76 -18.73 -16.64
CA VAL A 301 0.16 -17.39 -16.67
C VAL A 301 0.86 -16.55 -17.74
N ALA A 302 0.07 -15.80 -18.52
CA ALA A 302 0.55 -15.04 -19.67
C ALA A 302 0.40 -13.52 -19.51
N MET A 303 1.24 -12.79 -20.23
CA MET A 303 1.18 -11.34 -20.37
C MET A 303 1.65 -10.87 -21.76
N THR A 304 1.34 -9.62 -22.10
CA THR A 304 1.90 -8.92 -23.27
C THR A 304 1.72 -9.65 -24.61
N PRO A 305 0.48 -9.99 -25.03
CA PRO A 305 0.22 -10.54 -26.36
C PRO A 305 0.54 -9.53 -27.47
N SER A 306 0.95 -10.02 -28.64
CA SER A 306 1.08 -9.24 -29.87
C SER A 306 0.95 -10.12 -31.11
N PHE A 307 0.40 -9.61 -32.21
CA PHE A 307 0.37 -10.34 -33.48
C PHE A 307 1.62 -10.04 -34.32
N THR A 308 2.00 -10.98 -35.19
CA THR A 308 2.96 -10.71 -36.26
C THR A 308 2.41 -9.72 -37.28
N LEU A 309 3.28 -9.01 -38.01
CA LEU A 309 2.90 -7.97 -38.97
C LEU A 309 2.08 -8.52 -40.16
N ASP A 310 2.20 -9.82 -40.45
CA ASP A 310 1.38 -10.55 -41.41
C ASP A 310 0.04 -11.03 -40.84
N GLY A 311 -0.14 -11.03 -39.51
CA GLY A 311 -1.34 -11.50 -38.82
C GLY A 311 -1.48 -13.02 -38.67
N ASP A 312 -0.53 -13.81 -39.19
CA ASP A 312 -0.62 -15.29 -39.21
C ASP A 312 -0.28 -15.94 -37.84
N LYS A 313 0.30 -15.18 -36.90
CA LYS A 313 0.78 -15.69 -35.60
C LYS A 313 0.51 -14.72 -34.45
N LEU A 314 0.35 -15.28 -33.26
CA LEU A 314 0.24 -14.58 -31.98
C LEU A 314 1.46 -14.90 -31.11
N LEU A 315 2.16 -13.88 -30.65
CA LEU A 315 3.26 -13.94 -29.69
C LEU A 315 2.73 -13.54 -28.31
N TYR A 316 3.25 -14.15 -27.25
CA TYR A 316 2.97 -13.74 -25.87
C TYR A 316 4.12 -14.14 -24.94
N SER A 317 4.24 -13.49 -23.79
CA SER A 317 5.09 -13.96 -22.70
C SER A 317 4.27 -14.85 -21.78
N ALA A 318 4.88 -15.92 -21.26
CA ALA A 318 4.30 -16.71 -20.18
C ALA A 318 5.36 -17.30 -19.25
N THR A 319 4.93 -17.57 -18.02
CA THR A 319 5.66 -18.36 -17.01
C THR A 319 4.68 -19.28 -16.29
N LYS A 320 5.13 -20.04 -15.29
CA LYS A 320 4.27 -20.96 -14.54
C LYS A 320 3.33 -20.22 -13.58
N ALA A 321 2.09 -20.68 -13.47
CA ALA A 321 1.15 -20.22 -12.45
C ALA A 321 1.62 -20.63 -11.03
N ILE A 322 1.38 -19.75 -10.05
CA ILE A 322 1.44 -20.10 -8.62
C ILE A 322 0.06 -20.63 -8.19
N ASP A 323 0.05 -21.75 -7.46
CA ASP A 323 -1.18 -22.33 -6.91
C ASP A 323 -1.73 -21.45 -5.77
N PRO A 324 -2.93 -20.84 -5.90
CA PRO A 324 -3.49 -19.99 -4.86
C PRO A 324 -3.64 -20.68 -3.50
N HIS A 325 -3.85 -22.00 -3.48
CA HIS A 325 -4.00 -22.79 -2.26
C HIS A 325 -2.69 -22.99 -1.49
N SER A 326 -1.56 -22.64 -2.11
CA SER A 326 -0.23 -22.68 -1.50
C SER A 326 0.22 -21.34 -0.89
N ILE A 327 -0.52 -20.25 -1.13
CA ILE A 327 -0.11 -18.90 -0.76
C ILE A 327 -0.43 -18.61 0.71
N THR A 328 0.62 -18.46 1.52
CA THR A 328 0.54 -17.95 2.91
C THR A 328 1.09 -16.52 3.06
N ASP A 329 1.87 -16.04 2.08
CA ASP A 329 2.29 -14.64 1.94
C ASP A 329 2.26 -14.25 0.44
N PHE A 330 1.42 -13.28 0.10
CA PHE A 330 1.28 -12.77 -1.27
C PHE A 330 2.54 -12.05 -1.75
N ASN A 331 3.34 -11.45 -0.86
CA ASN A 331 4.59 -10.79 -1.21
C ASN A 331 5.68 -11.80 -1.60
N GLN A 332 5.72 -12.95 -0.92
CA GLN A 332 6.60 -14.05 -1.31
C GLN A 332 6.14 -14.70 -2.61
N ALA A 333 4.83 -14.90 -2.81
CA ALA A 333 4.30 -15.37 -4.09
C ALA A 333 4.66 -14.44 -5.26
N TYR A 334 4.57 -13.11 -5.08
CA TYR A 334 5.04 -12.15 -6.09
C TYR A 334 6.54 -12.30 -6.38
N LYS A 335 7.39 -12.44 -5.36
CA LYS A 335 8.84 -12.65 -5.55
C LYS A 335 9.14 -13.97 -6.24
N ASP A 336 8.48 -15.05 -5.87
CA ASP A 336 8.67 -16.37 -6.48
C ASP A 336 8.24 -16.35 -7.96
N TRP A 337 7.21 -15.56 -8.29
CA TRP A 337 6.79 -15.30 -9.67
C TRP A 337 7.77 -14.42 -10.45
N GLU A 338 8.29 -13.33 -9.87
CA GLU A 338 9.27 -12.45 -10.55
C GLU A 338 10.63 -13.15 -10.78
N ASN A 339 11.02 -14.09 -9.90
CA ASN A 339 12.30 -14.80 -9.99
C ASN A 339 12.29 -16.08 -10.86
N GLN A 340 11.13 -16.50 -11.40
CA GLN A 340 11.05 -17.65 -12.30
C GLN A 340 11.14 -17.25 -13.78
N PRO A 341 11.60 -18.16 -14.68
CA PRO A 341 11.77 -17.83 -16.09
C PRO A 341 10.46 -17.45 -16.77
N HIS A 342 10.40 -16.25 -17.35
CA HIS A 342 9.35 -15.85 -18.28
C HIS A 342 9.88 -15.97 -19.69
N ASN A 343 9.10 -16.59 -20.59
CA ASN A 343 9.59 -16.94 -21.92
C ASN A 343 8.56 -16.52 -22.97
N ILE A 344 9.02 -16.26 -24.19
CA ILE A 344 8.13 -15.95 -25.30
C ILE A 344 7.63 -17.24 -25.95
N TYR A 345 6.33 -17.29 -26.19
CA TYR A 345 5.62 -18.35 -26.91
C TYR A 345 5.05 -17.76 -28.21
N GLU A 346 4.98 -18.59 -29.25
CA GLU A 346 4.34 -18.30 -30.53
C GLU A 346 3.22 -19.31 -30.78
N TYR A 347 2.02 -18.84 -31.05
CA TYR A 347 0.88 -19.60 -31.53
C TYR A 347 0.65 -19.34 -33.03
N ASP A 348 0.72 -20.39 -33.83
CA ASP A 348 0.40 -20.41 -35.27
C ASP A 348 -1.13 -20.52 -35.43
N LEU A 349 -1.78 -19.46 -35.98
CA LEU A 349 -3.24 -19.40 -36.11
C LEU A 349 -3.80 -20.40 -37.14
N LYS A 350 -2.96 -20.85 -38.09
CA LYS A 350 -3.35 -21.66 -39.24
C LYS A 350 -3.28 -23.16 -38.94
N ASN A 351 -2.35 -23.56 -38.08
CA ASN A 351 -2.09 -24.94 -37.69
C ASN A 351 -2.45 -25.24 -36.22
N SER A 352 -2.86 -24.21 -35.46
CA SER A 352 -3.17 -24.29 -34.02
C SER A 352 -2.06 -24.93 -33.20
N GLN A 353 -0.81 -24.52 -33.43
CA GLN A 353 0.37 -25.04 -32.72
C GLN A 353 1.02 -23.94 -31.88
N VAL A 354 1.26 -24.22 -30.61
CA VAL A 354 2.14 -23.41 -29.74
C VAL A 354 3.57 -23.90 -29.86
N ARG A 355 4.54 -22.99 -29.97
CA ARG A 355 5.96 -23.27 -29.75
C ARG A 355 6.58 -22.26 -28.79
N LYS A 356 7.39 -22.75 -27.85
CA LYS A 356 8.22 -21.91 -26.98
C LYS A 356 9.42 -21.38 -27.80
N LEU A 357 9.52 -20.06 -27.96
CA LEU A 357 10.58 -19.42 -28.73
C LEU A 357 11.87 -19.32 -27.91
N THR A 358 11.83 -18.55 -26.82
CA THR A 358 12.97 -18.42 -25.90
C THR A 358 12.99 -19.58 -24.91
N LYS A 359 14.20 -19.98 -24.48
CA LYS A 359 14.41 -21.28 -23.81
C LYS A 359 15.33 -21.22 -22.58
N GLY A 360 15.81 -20.04 -22.21
CA GLY A 360 16.69 -19.84 -21.06
C GLY A 360 15.93 -19.68 -19.73
N ASN A 361 16.61 -19.09 -18.75
CA ASN A 361 16.09 -18.91 -17.39
C ASN A 361 15.74 -17.45 -17.07
N GLU A 362 15.73 -16.58 -18.07
CA GLU A 362 15.56 -15.14 -17.94
C GLU A 362 14.07 -14.75 -17.90
N PHE A 363 13.76 -13.46 -17.75
CA PHE A 363 12.38 -12.95 -17.76
C PHE A 363 12.16 -12.15 -19.05
N ASP A 364 11.60 -12.82 -20.06
CA ASP A 364 11.26 -12.27 -21.37
C ASP A 364 9.81 -11.79 -21.44
N PHE A 365 9.57 -10.57 -21.94
CA PHE A 365 8.26 -9.93 -22.07
C PHE A 365 8.18 -8.97 -23.26
N MET A 366 6.97 -8.48 -23.57
CA MET A 366 6.69 -7.54 -24.69
C MET A 366 7.32 -7.95 -26.03
N PRO A 367 6.95 -9.11 -26.59
CA PRO A 367 7.34 -9.46 -27.95
C PRO A 367 6.71 -8.50 -28.98
N ILE A 368 7.48 -8.06 -29.95
CA ILE A 368 7.07 -7.22 -31.07
C ILE A 368 7.67 -7.81 -32.35
N ASN A 369 6.84 -8.16 -33.33
CA ASN A 369 7.33 -8.58 -34.63
C ASN A 369 7.79 -7.35 -35.44
N ILE A 370 9.07 -7.33 -35.84
CA ILE A 370 9.67 -6.17 -36.53
C ILE A 370 9.94 -6.43 -38.01
N SER A 371 10.14 -7.69 -38.40
CA SER A 371 10.11 -8.14 -39.80
C SER A 371 9.71 -9.62 -39.85
N LYS A 372 9.49 -10.18 -41.04
CA LYS A 372 8.86 -11.49 -41.24
C LYS A 372 9.46 -12.63 -40.38
N ASP A 373 10.78 -12.65 -40.25
CA ASP A 373 11.52 -13.71 -39.55
C ASP A 373 12.27 -13.16 -38.31
N GLU A 374 11.91 -11.95 -37.84
CA GLU A 374 12.56 -11.22 -36.75
C GLU A 374 11.57 -10.69 -35.69
N ILE A 375 11.84 -10.95 -34.42
CA ILE A 375 11.05 -10.51 -33.26
C ILE A 375 11.95 -9.76 -32.30
N LEU A 376 11.50 -8.62 -31.79
CA LEU A 376 12.16 -7.87 -30.73
C LEU A 376 11.45 -8.17 -29.40
N ILE A 377 12.19 -8.37 -28.31
CA ILE A 377 11.65 -8.67 -26.98
C ILE A 377 12.38 -7.87 -25.90
N CYS A 378 11.77 -7.66 -24.74
CA CYS A 378 12.46 -7.17 -23.53
C CYS A 378 12.84 -8.37 -22.63
N ARG A 379 14.09 -8.47 -22.20
CA ARG A 379 14.60 -9.55 -21.31
C ARG A 379 15.22 -8.99 -20.03
N LEU A 380 14.54 -9.06 -18.88
CA LEU A 380 15.01 -8.58 -17.55
C LEU A 380 16.33 -9.27 -17.12
N LYS A 381 17.16 -8.60 -16.31
CA LYS A 381 18.40 -9.15 -15.70
C LYS A 381 18.47 -8.79 -14.21
N ASP A 382 19.26 -9.54 -13.44
CA ASP A 382 19.32 -9.53 -11.97
C ASP A 382 19.62 -8.16 -11.34
N ASN A 383 20.34 -7.30 -12.06
CA ASN A 383 20.65 -5.93 -11.65
C ASN A 383 19.46 -4.96 -11.84
N GLY A 384 18.24 -5.51 -11.84
CA GLY A 384 17.03 -4.95 -12.41
C GLY A 384 16.97 -5.06 -13.93
N TYR A 385 18.10 -4.92 -14.65
CA TYR A 385 18.04 -4.42 -16.01
C TYR A 385 17.62 -5.38 -17.13
N SER A 386 16.55 -5.07 -17.86
CA SER A 386 16.31 -5.72 -19.16
C SER A 386 17.35 -5.42 -20.26
N SER A 387 17.13 -6.05 -21.41
CA SER A 387 17.86 -5.93 -22.68
C SER A 387 16.85 -6.08 -23.83
N LEU A 388 17.01 -5.37 -24.96
CA LEU A 388 16.17 -5.49 -26.16
C LEU A 388 16.83 -6.55 -27.06
N ILE A 389 16.33 -7.78 -26.95
CA ILE A 389 16.86 -8.93 -27.69
C ILE A 389 16.12 -9.04 -29.02
N LYS A 390 16.86 -9.09 -30.12
CA LYS A 390 16.37 -9.40 -31.45
C LYS A 390 16.53 -10.90 -31.71
N ILE A 391 15.40 -11.60 -31.80
CA ILE A 391 15.32 -13.01 -32.13
C ILE A 391 15.26 -13.15 -33.66
N ILE A 392 16.19 -13.89 -34.24
CA ILE A 392 16.27 -14.16 -35.69
C ILE A 392 16.25 -15.68 -35.90
N GLY A 393 15.07 -16.22 -36.26
CA GLY A 393 14.85 -17.66 -36.37
C GLY A 393 14.88 -18.41 -35.03
N GLU A 394 16.05 -18.97 -34.67
CA GLU A 394 16.34 -19.58 -33.36
C GLU A 394 17.54 -18.93 -32.65
N LYS A 395 18.09 -17.82 -33.20
CA LYS A 395 19.16 -17.05 -32.56
C LYS A 395 18.56 -15.92 -31.74
N GLU A 396 19.15 -15.66 -30.59
CA GLU A 396 18.89 -14.50 -29.75
C GLU A 396 20.14 -13.61 -29.80
N GLU A 397 20.00 -12.40 -30.35
CA GLU A 397 21.09 -11.42 -30.47
C GLU A 397 20.70 -10.14 -29.74
N ILE A 398 21.60 -9.63 -28.91
CA ILE A 398 21.39 -8.38 -28.15
C ILE A 398 21.43 -7.21 -29.15
N PHE A 399 20.27 -6.65 -29.52
CA PHE A 399 20.16 -5.59 -30.53
C PHE A 399 20.45 -4.23 -29.90
N ALA A 400 19.67 -3.91 -28.89
CA ALA A 400 20.02 -2.93 -27.90
C ALA A 400 20.17 -3.74 -26.62
N ASP A 401 21.42 -4.02 -26.23
CA ASP A 401 21.64 -4.06 -24.79
C ASP A 401 21.25 -2.69 -24.24
N ASP A 402 21.20 -2.54 -22.93
CA ASP A 402 20.55 -1.41 -22.30
C ASP A 402 19.00 -1.50 -22.28
N VAL A 403 18.36 -2.25 -21.32
CA VAL A 403 16.93 -2.07 -20.86
C VAL A 403 16.33 -2.37 -19.37
N TRP A 404 16.85 -2.21 -18.09
CA TRP A 404 16.04 -1.90 -16.76
C TRP A 404 16.57 -1.70 -15.21
N ARG A 405 17.49 -0.84 -14.69
CA ARG A 405 18.16 -1.04 -13.34
C ARG A 405 17.33 -0.80 -12.09
N SER A 406 17.84 -1.37 -11.01
CA SER A 406 17.74 -0.90 -9.61
C SER A 406 18.54 0.36 -9.15
N GLN A 407 19.76 0.71 -9.62
CA GLN A 407 20.44 1.98 -9.19
C GLN A 407 20.12 3.17 -10.10
N SER A 408 19.87 2.92 -11.36
CA SER A 408 19.28 3.91 -12.24
C SER A 408 17.96 4.42 -11.65
N LEU A 409 17.19 3.58 -10.92
CA LEU A 409 16.07 4.04 -10.08
C LEU A 409 16.36 5.34 -9.32
N ILE A 410 17.59 5.59 -8.85
CA ILE A 410 18.02 6.77 -8.08
C ILE A 410 17.79 8.08 -8.81
N LEU A 411 17.84 8.05 -10.12
CA LEU A 411 17.73 9.27 -10.90
C LEU A 411 16.25 9.63 -11.12
N PHE A 412 15.31 8.68 -11.03
CA PHE A 412 13.87 8.96 -11.19
C PHE A 412 13.32 9.82 -10.04
N PRO A 413 13.90 9.71 -8.84
CA PRO A 413 13.85 10.75 -7.83
C PRO A 413 14.67 12.00 -8.15
N LEU A 414 15.98 11.89 -8.41
CA LEU A 414 16.84 13.09 -8.49
C LEU A 414 16.45 14.08 -9.59
N ILE A 415 15.84 13.57 -10.67
CA ILE A 415 15.34 14.39 -11.77
C ILE A 415 13.89 13.96 -11.93
N ASP A 416 13.01 14.83 -11.45
CA ASP A 416 11.67 14.54 -10.95
C ASP A 416 10.75 13.82 -11.94
N ASN A 417 10.90 14.17 -13.20
CA ASN A 417 10.11 13.69 -14.33
C ASN A 417 10.91 12.69 -15.19
N LEU A 418 12.13 12.30 -14.79
CA LEU A 418 12.96 11.28 -15.44
C LEU A 418 12.19 10.03 -15.86
N ASP A 419 11.96 9.75 -17.14
CA ASP A 419 11.35 8.47 -17.51
C ASP A 419 12.25 7.46 -18.22
N TYR A 420 13.58 7.67 -18.31
CA TYR A 420 14.51 6.61 -18.73
C TYR A 420 16.04 6.71 -18.52
N ILE A 421 16.72 5.55 -18.41
CA ILE A 421 18.12 5.40 -17.95
C ILE A 421 18.97 4.16 -18.42
N LYS A 422 19.84 4.28 -19.46
CA LYS A 422 20.95 3.39 -20.01
C LYS A 422 22.35 3.75 -19.48
N TYR A 423 23.13 2.79 -18.99
CA TYR A 423 24.53 3.01 -18.55
C TYR A 423 25.58 2.30 -19.45
N ALA A 424 26.65 1.77 -18.85
CA ALA A 424 27.48 0.69 -19.38
C ALA A 424 28.20 -0.08 -18.24
N ILE A 425 28.45 -1.38 -18.43
CA ILE A 425 29.25 -2.26 -17.55
C ILE A 425 30.54 -2.64 -18.26
N ASP A 426 31.71 -2.31 -17.70
CA ASP A 426 32.96 -3.02 -18.03
C ASP A 426 33.02 -4.32 -17.21
N ASP A 427 33.27 -5.46 -17.85
CA ASP A 427 33.40 -6.77 -17.19
C ASP A 427 34.68 -6.92 -16.34
N GLY A 428 35.51 -5.86 -16.27
CA GLY A 428 36.79 -5.82 -15.60
C GLY A 428 37.92 -6.47 -16.41
N LYS A 429 37.64 -6.88 -17.66
CA LYS A 429 38.59 -7.48 -18.60
C LYS A 429 38.62 -6.70 -19.93
N GLY A 430 37.88 -5.59 -20.03
CA GLY A 430 37.83 -4.73 -21.21
C GLY A 430 36.74 -5.09 -22.22
N ASN A 431 35.74 -5.89 -21.85
CA ASN A 431 34.50 -6.04 -22.62
C ASN A 431 33.41 -5.18 -21.97
N ILE A 432 32.67 -4.44 -22.78
CA ILE A 432 31.60 -3.55 -22.29
C ILE A 432 30.22 -4.10 -22.70
N VAL A 433 29.32 -4.25 -21.72
CA VAL A 433 27.98 -4.89 -21.76
C VAL A 433 27.01 -3.98 -20.99
N VAL A 434 25.73 -3.89 -21.34
CA VAL A 434 25.03 -2.57 -21.35
C VAL A 434 23.55 -2.78 -20.89
N SER A 435 22.93 -1.91 -20.07
CA SER A 435 21.63 -2.19 -19.36
C SER A 435 20.76 -0.88 -19.00
N SER A 436 19.39 -0.77 -19.19
CA SER A 436 18.55 0.50 -19.03
C SER A 436 17.03 0.67 -18.63
N ILE A 437 16.64 1.43 -17.60
CA ILE A 437 15.22 1.51 -17.08
C ILE A 437 14.32 2.62 -17.62
N ASN A 438 12.99 2.44 -17.62
CA ASN A 438 11.98 3.49 -17.80
C ASN A 438 11.08 3.68 -16.54
N ARG A 439 10.29 4.78 -16.41
CA ARG A 439 9.57 5.09 -15.15
C ARG A 439 8.51 4.08 -14.76
N GLU A 440 7.86 3.38 -15.68
CA GLU A 440 6.64 2.63 -15.35
C GLU A 440 6.91 1.31 -14.61
N GLN A 441 7.86 0.50 -15.09
CA GLN A 441 8.41 -0.60 -14.28
C GLN A 441 9.48 -0.13 -13.26
N ALA A 442 9.95 1.13 -13.26
CA ALA A 442 10.67 1.70 -12.10
C ALA A 442 9.74 1.91 -10.92
N ASP A 443 8.58 2.51 -11.19
CA ASP A 443 7.44 2.56 -10.28
C ASP A 443 7.04 1.14 -9.89
N SER A 444 6.91 0.17 -10.80
CA SER A 444 6.57 -1.20 -10.38
C SER A 444 7.59 -1.83 -9.43
N ILE A 445 8.90 -1.57 -9.60
CA ILE A 445 9.96 -2.11 -8.73
C ILE A 445 10.02 -1.37 -7.38
N ILE A 446 9.88 -0.04 -7.34
CA ILE A 446 9.91 0.68 -6.05
C ILE A 446 8.55 0.61 -5.34
N VAL A 447 7.45 0.40 -6.05
CA VAL A 447 6.15 0.09 -5.43
C VAL A 447 6.19 -1.30 -4.78
N SER A 448 6.91 -2.29 -5.33
CA SER A 448 7.08 -3.58 -4.64
C SER A 448 8.12 -3.56 -3.51
N VAL A 449 9.17 -2.72 -3.60
CA VAL A 449 10.25 -2.65 -2.58
C VAL A 449 10.01 -1.61 -1.47
N MET A 450 9.33 -0.50 -1.75
CA MET A 450 9.07 0.61 -0.82
C MET A 450 7.59 1.07 -0.78
N GLY A 451 6.67 0.41 -1.50
CA GLY A 451 5.25 0.81 -1.55
C GLY A 451 4.99 2.13 -2.30
N HIS A 452 5.97 2.64 -3.05
CA HIS A 452 6.07 4.06 -3.38
C HIS A 452 6.53 4.29 -4.84
N LYS A 453 5.86 5.23 -5.55
CA LYS A 453 6.29 5.64 -6.91
C LYS A 453 7.54 6.51 -6.89
N THR A 454 8.37 6.39 -7.92
CA THR A 454 9.56 7.22 -8.18
C THR A 454 9.31 8.72 -8.04
N LEU A 455 8.22 9.22 -8.65
CA LEU A 455 7.85 10.64 -8.73
C LEU A 455 7.46 11.20 -7.35
N HIS A 456 7.04 10.33 -6.44
CA HIS A 456 6.74 10.67 -5.05
C HIS A 456 7.98 10.54 -4.14
N ILE A 457 9.06 9.92 -4.62
CA ILE A 457 10.40 9.89 -3.98
C ILE A 457 11.24 11.07 -4.47
N ALA A 458 11.00 11.57 -5.69
CA ALA A 458 11.63 12.76 -6.26
C ALA A 458 11.41 14.03 -5.44
N LYS A 459 10.14 14.35 -5.20
CA LYS A 459 9.68 15.61 -4.61
C LYS A 459 9.97 15.74 -3.12
N ASN A 460 10.99 15.03 -2.61
CA ASN A 460 11.45 15.12 -1.23
C ASN A 460 12.87 14.56 -1.08
N LYS A 461 13.71 15.42 -0.52
CA LYS A 461 15.15 15.26 -0.27
C LYS A 461 15.58 14.03 0.56
N LYS A 462 14.65 13.40 1.28
CA LYS A 462 14.94 12.41 2.33
C LYS A 462 14.12 11.11 2.23
N ARG A 463 12.93 11.13 1.60
CA ARG A 463 12.41 9.95 0.89
C ARG A 463 13.44 9.48 -0.14
N PHE A 464 14.05 10.43 -0.85
CA PHE A 464 15.21 10.19 -1.69
C PHE A 464 16.40 9.57 -0.92
N LYS A 465 16.68 9.98 0.31
CA LYS A 465 17.81 9.51 1.14
C LYS A 465 17.62 8.06 1.61
N GLU A 466 16.42 7.67 2.03
CA GLU A 466 16.11 6.26 2.32
C GLU A 466 16.26 5.39 1.08
N PHE A 467 15.62 5.82 0.00
CA PHE A 467 15.68 5.15 -1.28
C PHE A 467 17.15 5.03 -1.78
N TYR A 468 17.97 6.07 -1.60
CA TYR A 468 19.41 6.06 -1.93
C TYR A 468 20.14 4.99 -1.10
N ASN A 469 19.90 4.93 0.20
CA ASN A 469 20.50 3.92 1.08
C ASN A 469 20.13 2.47 0.67
N VAL A 470 18.87 2.24 0.28
CA VAL A 470 18.38 0.93 -0.18
C VAL A 470 19.02 0.50 -1.51
N PHE A 471 19.16 1.43 -2.47
CA PHE A 471 19.55 1.08 -3.84
C PHE A 471 21.03 1.36 -4.19
N VAL A 472 21.79 2.12 -3.38
CA VAL A 472 23.23 2.35 -3.58
C VAL A 472 24.10 1.29 -2.91
N GLN A 473 23.69 0.79 -1.74
CA GLN A 473 24.54 0.13 -0.74
C GLN A 473 25.75 0.99 -0.31
N GLU A 474 25.53 1.92 0.62
CA GLU A 474 26.53 2.13 1.67
C GLU A 474 26.18 1.22 2.86
N ASP A 475 26.70 -0.01 2.81
CA ASP A 475 27.12 -0.68 4.03
C ASP A 475 28.20 0.22 4.67
N ASN A 476 27.84 1.01 5.68
CA ASN A 476 28.60 1.07 6.94
C ASN A 476 27.86 1.84 8.05
N LEU A 477 27.71 1.16 9.18
CA LEU A 477 27.51 1.79 10.48
C LEU A 477 28.83 2.42 10.96
N GLU A 478 28.98 3.74 10.87
CA GLU A 478 29.80 4.46 11.86
C GLU A 478 29.34 5.92 12.05
N SER A 479 29.37 6.39 13.29
CA SER A 479 28.70 7.62 13.73
C SER A 479 29.55 8.88 13.53
N GLN A 480 28.98 9.94 12.95
CA GLN A 480 29.45 11.31 13.14
C GLN A 480 28.29 12.27 13.47
N ASP A 481 28.48 13.05 14.54
CA ASP A 481 27.60 14.13 14.98
C ASP A 481 27.70 15.30 13.96
N THR A 482 26.69 15.50 13.11
CA THR A 482 26.70 16.55 12.07
C THR A 482 25.47 17.46 12.05
N ASN A 483 24.50 17.25 12.95
CA ASN A 483 23.31 18.10 13.05
C ASN A 483 23.64 19.44 13.73
N ASN A 484 23.47 20.55 13.01
CA ASN A 484 23.62 21.91 13.52
C ASN A 484 22.46 22.37 14.44
N ILE A 485 21.52 21.49 14.80
CA ILE A 485 20.38 21.83 15.68
C ILE A 485 20.79 21.73 17.15
N LYS A 486 20.54 22.79 17.94
CA LYS A 486 20.87 22.84 19.38
C LYS A 486 19.66 22.72 20.32
N ASN A 487 18.45 22.96 19.80
CA ASN A 487 17.20 22.90 20.57
C ASN A 487 16.02 22.62 19.63
N ILE A 488 15.05 21.87 20.13
CA ILE A 488 13.73 21.66 19.50
C ILE A 488 12.65 22.06 20.51
N GLU A 489 11.66 22.85 20.09
CA GLU A 489 10.47 23.16 20.88
C GLU A 489 9.24 22.51 20.23
N ILE A 490 8.53 21.62 20.94
CA ILE A 490 7.29 20.98 20.47
C ILE A 490 6.09 21.71 21.09
N ILE A 491 5.11 22.07 20.28
CA ILE A 491 3.92 22.86 20.67
C ILE A 491 2.68 22.17 20.10
N PHE A 492 1.69 21.87 20.95
CA PHE A 492 0.40 21.32 20.52
C PHE A 492 -0.66 22.42 20.51
N ASN A 493 -1.61 22.35 19.55
CA ASN A 493 -2.67 23.35 19.45
C ASN A 493 -3.62 23.27 20.68
N GLU A 494 -4.05 24.42 21.21
CA GLU A 494 -4.81 24.50 22.46
C GLU A 494 -6.24 23.94 22.36
N ASP A 495 -6.80 23.83 21.16
CA ASP A 495 -8.11 23.22 20.88
C ASP A 495 -8.08 21.68 20.91
N ASN A 496 -6.89 21.05 20.92
CA ASN A 496 -6.74 19.60 21.11
C ASN A 496 -6.98 19.23 22.59
N ASN A 497 -8.27 19.10 22.96
CA ASN A 497 -8.82 18.96 24.32
C ASN A 497 -8.35 17.73 25.15
N TYR A 498 -7.30 17.02 24.76
CA TYR A 498 -6.86 15.75 25.36
C TYR A 498 -5.68 15.86 26.35
N PHE A 499 -5.04 17.03 26.50
CA PHE A 499 -3.85 17.19 27.35
C PHE A 499 -3.95 18.35 28.35
N ASP A 500 -3.68 18.07 29.63
CA ASP A 500 -3.59 19.09 30.70
C ASP A 500 -2.30 19.94 30.63
N ASN A 501 -1.24 19.44 29.97
CA ASN A 501 0.06 20.11 29.86
C ASN A 501 0.11 21.10 28.68
N LYS A 502 -0.44 22.30 28.86
CA LYS A 502 -0.49 23.38 27.84
C LYS A 502 0.82 24.15 27.62
N GLY A 503 1.98 23.50 27.74
CA GLY A 503 3.30 24.15 27.66
C GLY A 503 4.18 23.57 26.55
N PRO A 504 4.97 24.37 25.82
CA PRO A 504 5.97 23.87 24.88
C PRO A 504 6.98 22.91 25.53
N ILE A 505 7.24 21.78 24.88
CA ILE A 505 8.26 20.81 25.29
C ILE A 505 9.58 21.21 24.64
N SER A 506 10.53 21.75 25.43
CA SER A 506 11.89 22.05 24.95
C SER A 506 12.81 20.83 25.12
N ILE A 507 13.60 20.54 24.08
CA ILE A 507 14.51 19.41 23.99
C ILE A 507 15.89 19.92 23.60
N THR A 508 16.86 19.75 24.51
CA THR A 508 18.27 20.12 24.34
C THR A 508 19.22 18.92 24.47
N ASP A 509 18.69 17.72 24.69
CA ASP A 509 19.46 16.48 24.69
C ASP A 509 19.84 16.09 23.25
N LYS A 510 21.13 15.82 23.02
CA LYS A 510 21.66 15.49 21.69
C LYS A 510 21.10 14.20 21.08
N LYS A 511 20.87 13.15 21.89
CA LYS A 511 20.27 11.91 21.37
C LYS A 511 18.85 12.19 20.93
N MET A 512 18.06 12.86 21.78
CA MET A 512 16.68 13.23 21.46
C MET A 512 16.58 14.14 20.22
N ILE A 513 17.50 15.11 20.07
CA ILE A 513 17.60 15.94 18.88
C ILE A 513 17.95 15.10 17.66
N ASN A 514 18.97 14.24 17.73
CA ASN A 514 19.37 13.39 16.61
C ASN A 514 18.31 12.34 16.24
N ASP A 515 17.53 11.85 17.21
CA ASP A 515 16.38 10.96 16.98
C ASP A 515 15.24 11.68 16.27
N ILE A 516 14.83 12.85 16.76
CA ILE A 516 13.74 13.65 16.16
C ILE A 516 14.18 14.17 14.79
N VAL A 517 15.39 14.72 14.67
CA VAL A 517 15.93 15.17 13.38
C VAL A 517 16.11 13.97 12.44
N GLY A 518 16.48 12.78 12.94
CA GLY A 518 16.56 11.55 12.16
C GLY A 518 15.22 11.13 11.54
N MET A 519 14.13 11.16 12.32
CA MET A 519 12.78 10.90 11.79
C MET A 519 12.26 12.05 10.91
N LEU A 520 12.67 13.29 11.21
CA LEU A 520 12.56 14.45 10.31
C LEU A 520 13.61 14.43 9.18
N ASP A 521 14.36 13.34 9.02
CA ASP A 521 15.23 12.97 7.89
C ASP A 521 14.77 11.65 7.23
N GLU A 522 13.66 11.07 7.69
CA GLU A 522 13.01 9.87 7.10
C GLU A 522 11.59 10.16 6.55
N SER A 523 10.98 11.31 6.87
CA SER A 523 9.67 11.71 6.30
C SER A 523 9.64 11.90 4.79
N GLN A 524 8.45 11.87 4.23
CA GLN A 524 8.18 11.59 2.83
C GLN A 524 7.08 12.53 2.31
N PRO A 525 6.82 12.77 1.00
CA PRO A 525 5.56 13.37 0.58
C PRO A 525 4.40 12.45 0.89
N ILE A 526 3.21 13.02 1.06
CA ILE A 526 1.98 12.23 1.05
C ILE A 526 1.93 11.47 -0.31
N GLN A 527 1.77 10.13 -0.27
CA GLN A 527 1.60 9.30 -1.49
C GLN A 527 0.14 9.19 -1.93
N ASP A 528 -0.74 9.42 -0.97
CA ASP A 528 -2.12 9.01 -0.97
C ASP A 528 -2.89 10.11 -0.23
N ASP A 529 -3.30 11.12 -0.99
CA ASP A 529 -4.08 12.24 -0.44
C ASP A 529 -5.48 11.77 0.01
N GLU A 530 -6.04 10.69 -0.57
CA GLU A 530 -7.29 10.09 -0.08
C GLU A 530 -7.09 9.47 1.32
N LYS A 531 -5.97 8.78 1.56
CA LYS A 531 -5.54 8.33 2.90
C LYS A 531 -5.44 9.51 3.88
N MET A 532 -4.89 10.66 3.46
CA MET A 532 -4.81 11.84 4.33
C MET A 532 -6.13 12.59 4.49
N ASN A 533 -7.07 12.45 3.56
CA ASN A 533 -8.45 12.92 3.73
C ASN A 533 -9.23 12.08 4.76
N ASN A 534 -8.76 10.87 5.09
CA ASN A 534 -9.26 10.09 6.24
C ASN A 534 -8.77 10.62 7.61
N ILE A 535 -7.96 11.70 7.67
CA ILE A 535 -7.62 12.38 8.94
C ILE A 535 -8.88 13.01 9.52
N ARG A 536 -9.45 12.36 10.53
CA ARG A 536 -10.75 12.72 11.13
C ARG A 536 -10.69 14.12 11.75
N ASP A 537 -11.84 14.75 11.94
CA ASP A 537 -11.91 16.06 12.62
C ASP A 537 -11.51 16.02 14.10
N MET A 538 -11.44 14.83 14.69
CA MET A 538 -10.92 14.62 16.05
C MET A 538 -9.43 14.23 16.09
N ALA A 539 -8.73 14.29 14.96
CA ALA A 539 -7.28 14.09 14.87
C ALA A 539 -6.50 15.28 15.45
N TYR A 540 -5.23 15.09 15.80
CA TYR A 540 -4.38 16.16 16.30
C TYR A 540 -3.99 17.08 15.14
N LYS A 541 -4.65 18.23 15.01
CA LYS A 541 -4.41 19.22 13.93
C LYS A 541 -3.60 20.43 14.45
N ASP A 542 -2.88 21.10 13.54
CA ASP A 542 -2.21 22.41 13.71
C ASP A 542 -1.11 22.51 14.80
N ASN A 543 -0.44 21.40 15.12
CA ASN A 543 0.67 21.37 16.06
C ASN A 543 1.96 21.90 15.39
N LYS A 544 3.01 22.19 16.17
CA LYS A 544 4.25 22.82 15.68
C LYS A 544 5.53 22.30 16.35
N LEU A 545 6.60 22.30 15.59
CA LEU A 545 7.98 22.03 15.97
C LEU A 545 8.81 23.25 15.57
N ILE A 546 9.56 23.81 16.50
CA ILE A 546 10.51 24.91 16.25
C ILE A 546 11.91 24.36 16.42
N LEU A 547 12.63 24.19 15.31
CA LEU A 547 14.05 23.84 15.34
C LEU A 547 14.86 25.13 15.55
N THR A 548 15.85 25.09 16.45
CA THR A 548 16.81 26.19 16.63
C THR A 548 18.21 25.68 16.37
N ASP A 549 18.93 26.30 15.43
CA ASP A 549 20.29 25.90 15.07
C ASP A 549 21.35 26.47 16.03
N ILE A 550 22.63 26.16 15.82
CA ILE A 550 23.76 26.69 16.60
C ILE A 550 23.84 28.23 16.56
N ASP A 551 23.62 28.85 15.40
CA ASP A 551 23.76 30.28 15.15
C ASP A 551 22.56 31.13 15.62
N ASN A 552 21.50 30.48 16.12
CA ASN A 552 20.22 31.01 16.62
C ASN A 552 19.18 31.35 15.54
N GLU A 553 19.36 30.85 14.32
CA GLU A 553 18.27 30.82 13.34
C GLU A 553 17.21 29.77 13.75
N LYS A 554 15.97 29.99 13.31
CA LYS A 554 14.82 29.15 13.65
C LYS A 554 14.01 28.79 12.41
N SER A 555 13.65 27.52 12.28
CA SER A 555 12.65 27.04 11.33
C SER A 555 11.42 26.51 12.06
N GLU A 556 10.25 26.66 11.45
CA GLU A 556 8.97 26.13 11.95
C GLU A 556 8.51 24.99 11.05
N ILE A 557 8.12 23.87 11.67
CA ILE A 557 7.52 22.71 11.03
C ILE A 557 6.16 22.49 11.71
N LYS A 558 5.04 22.59 11.01
CA LYS A 558 3.73 22.20 11.58
C LYS A 558 3.57 20.69 11.52
N PHE A 559 2.63 20.11 12.26
CA PHE A 559 2.29 18.69 12.11
C PHE A 559 0.86 18.33 12.55
N THR A 560 0.30 17.36 11.83
CA THR A 560 -1.08 16.88 11.95
C THR A 560 -1.11 15.36 11.82
N PHE A 561 -1.79 14.64 12.72
CA PHE A 561 -1.86 13.17 12.67
C PHE A 561 -3.09 12.56 13.36
N ASP A 562 -3.49 11.38 12.90
CA ASP A 562 -4.59 10.58 13.43
C ASP A 562 -4.05 9.23 13.96
N THR A 563 -4.52 8.80 15.13
CA THR A 563 -4.10 7.56 15.81
C THR A 563 -4.99 6.35 15.54
N LEU A 564 -6.09 6.48 14.79
CA LEU A 564 -6.94 5.34 14.42
C LEU A 564 -6.48 4.66 13.12
N TYR A 565 -5.94 5.43 12.18
CA TYR A 565 -5.57 4.95 10.84
C TYR A 565 -4.05 4.88 10.60
N GLU A 566 -3.23 5.24 11.60
CA GLU A 566 -1.76 5.30 11.48
C GLU A 566 -1.29 6.28 10.38
N ILE A 567 -1.90 7.48 10.34
CA ILE A 567 -1.70 8.49 9.28
C ILE A 567 -1.35 9.87 9.84
N GLY A 568 -0.61 10.67 9.06
CA GLY A 568 -0.35 12.07 9.37
C GLY A 568 0.72 12.70 8.48
N PHE A 569 0.88 14.01 8.59
CA PHE A 569 1.87 14.80 7.87
C PHE A 569 2.48 15.90 8.75
N ILE A 570 3.73 16.26 8.47
CA ILE A 570 4.35 17.53 8.85
C ILE A 570 4.17 18.56 7.72
N GLU A 571 4.24 19.85 8.00
CA GLU A 571 4.28 20.91 6.99
C GLU A 571 5.55 21.75 7.21
N MET A 572 6.45 21.79 6.22
CA MET A 572 7.73 22.50 6.29
C MET A 572 7.93 23.32 5.02
N ASP A 573 8.31 24.59 5.15
CA ASP A 573 8.50 25.54 4.04
C ASP A 573 7.31 25.69 3.06
N GLY A 574 6.13 25.19 3.45
CA GLY A 574 4.89 25.17 2.66
C GLY A 574 4.52 23.81 2.05
N GLU A 575 5.39 22.81 2.15
CA GLU A 575 5.16 21.44 1.65
C GLU A 575 4.67 20.49 2.74
N LYS A 576 3.69 19.62 2.43
CA LYS A 576 3.19 18.58 3.36
C LYS A 576 3.91 17.25 3.15
N LEU A 577 4.47 16.71 4.24
CA LEU A 577 5.29 15.50 4.23
C LEU A 577 4.81 14.48 5.29
N GLU A 578 4.44 13.27 4.91
CA GLU A 578 4.18 12.09 5.76
C GLU A 578 5.48 11.50 6.39
N PRO A 579 5.72 11.61 7.71
CA PRO A 579 6.74 10.80 8.37
C PRO A 579 6.29 9.35 8.55
N LYS A 580 7.25 8.43 8.73
CA LYS A 580 6.95 7.11 9.31
C LYS A 580 6.16 7.32 10.60
N TYR A 581 5.12 6.51 10.82
CA TYR A 581 4.18 6.75 11.91
C TYR A 581 4.83 6.74 13.31
N ASP A 582 5.96 6.03 13.45
CA ASP A 582 6.81 6.01 14.66
C ASP A 582 7.28 7.41 15.10
N PHE A 583 7.38 8.39 14.19
CA PHE A 583 7.60 9.79 14.55
C PHE A 583 6.45 10.35 15.40
N PHE A 584 5.20 10.15 14.95
CA PHE A 584 4.03 10.63 15.70
C PHE A 584 3.88 9.89 17.02
N ARG A 585 4.18 8.58 17.05
CA ARG A 585 4.25 7.80 18.29
C ARG A 585 5.29 8.40 19.26
N TYR A 586 6.53 8.64 18.81
CA TYR A 586 7.60 9.21 19.64
C TYR A 586 7.29 10.62 20.16
N ILE A 587 6.71 11.48 19.31
CA ILE A 587 6.33 12.85 19.67
C ILE A 587 5.12 12.87 20.62
N LEU A 588 4.16 11.95 20.46
CA LEU A 588 3.02 11.75 21.38
C LEU A 588 3.47 11.19 22.74
N ASP A 589 4.36 10.20 22.73
CA ASP A 589 5.00 9.62 23.92
C ASP A 589 5.71 10.72 24.74
N LEU A 590 6.35 11.70 24.09
CA LEU A 590 6.97 12.83 24.80
C LEU A 590 5.96 13.72 25.56
N ILE A 591 4.69 13.79 25.13
CA ILE A 591 3.62 14.47 25.89
C ILE A 591 3.22 13.63 27.11
N GLU A 592 2.99 12.32 26.93
CA GLU A 592 2.50 11.45 28.01
C GLU A 592 3.58 11.21 29.08
N TYR A 593 4.84 11.04 28.68
CA TYR A 593 5.96 10.78 29.59
C TYR A 593 6.64 12.04 30.13
N GLY A 594 6.69 13.15 29.38
CA GLY A 594 7.18 14.48 29.82
C GLY A 594 8.58 14.55 30.45
N LYS A 595 9.29 13.42 30.49
CA LYS A 595 10.53 13.14 31.20
C LYS A 595 11.20 11.97 30.48
N TYR A 596 12.47 12.13 30.15
CA TYR A 596 13.26 11.16 29.44
C TYR A 596 14.67 11.11 30.02
N GLU A 597 15.27 9.93 30.01
CA GLU A 597 16.67 9.74 30.36
C GLU A 597 17.35 8.87 29.29
N THR A 598 18.25 9.51 28.54
CA THR A 598 18.96 8.96 27.37
C THR A 598 20.25 8.22 27.75
N ASN A 599 20.78 8.46 28.96
CA ASN A 599 21.98 7.83 29.50
C ASN A 599 21.66 6.42 30.03
N ILE A 600 21.55 5.46 29.12
CA ILE A 600 21.14 4.08 29.41
C ILE A 600 22.38 3.18 29.54
N ASN A 601 22.37 2.26 30.51
CA ASN A 601 23.43 1.26 30.68
C ASN A 601 23.59 0.42 29.40
N SER A 602 24.83 0.30 28.89
CA SER A 602 25.16 -0.44 27.67
C SER A 602 24.70 -1.91 27.71
N GLU A 603 24.73 -2.58 28.86
CA GLU A 603 24.20 -3.96 29.00
C GLU A 603 22.71 -4.06 28.63
N VAL A 604 21.94 -2.98 28.83
CA VAL A 604 20.53 -2.92 28.44
C VAL A 604 20.40 -2.60 26.95
N VAL A 605 21.17 -1.63 26.45
CA VAL A 605 21.17 -1.28 25.01
C VAL A 605 21.57 -2.49 24.15
N GLU A 606 22.60 -3.23 24.55
CA GLU A 606 23.04 -4.47 23.92
C GLU A 606 21.97 -5.56 23.98
N LEU A 607 21.25 -5.69 25.10
CA LEU A 607 20.17 -6.67 25.25
C LEU A 607 19.00 -6.41 24.29
N PHE A 608 18.55 -5.16 24.14
CA PHE A 608 17.47 -4.84 23.19
C PHE A 608 17.97 -4.89 21.74
N LYS A 609 19.17 -4.37 21.44
CA LYS A 609 19.77 -4.42 20.10
C LYS A 609 19.96 -5.85 19.59
N LYS A 610 20.30 -6.81 20.47
CA LYS A 610 20.39 -8.25 20.16
C LYS A 610 19.10 -8.84 19.56
N TYR A 611 17.95 -8.23 19.83
CA TYR A 611 16.64 -8.69 19.38
C TYR A 611 15.93 -7.69 18.44
N ASN A 612 16.67 -6.77 17.81
CA ASN A 612 16.16 -5.76 16.89
C ASN A 612 15.07 -4.87 17.54
N TRP A 613 15.47 -4.24 18.65
CA TRP A 613 14.76 -3.15 19.30
C TRP A 613 15.71 -1.98 19.61
N THR A 614 15.27 -0.77 19.33
CA THR A 614 15.96 0.49 19.57
C THR A 614 15.35 1.18 20.78
N ILE A 615 16.18 1.48 21.78
CA ILE A 615 15.71 2.16 22.99
C ILE A 615 15.79 3.68 22.80
N ASP A 616 14.65 4.34 23.03
CA ASP A 616 14.54 5.79 22.90
C ASP A 616 15.01 6.48 24.18
N TYR A 617 14.34 6.21 25.31
CA TYR A 617 14.72 6.72 26.62
C TYR A 617 14.17 5.85 27.75
N ARG A 618 14.76 5.98 28.95
CA ARG A 618 14.15 5.46 30.19
C ARG A 618 13.05 6.41 30.65
N VAL A 619 11.87 5.86 30.90
CA VAL A 619 10.66 6.55 31.39
C VAL A 619 10.63 6.57 32.92
N ASN A 620 10.86 5.42 33.56
CA ASN A 620 10.77 5.28 35.01
C ASN A 620 11.69 4.18 35.56
N THR A 621 11.94 4.21 36.86
CA THR A 621 12.65 3.17 37.63
C THR A 621 11.89 2.90 38.93
N ILE A 622 11.18 1.78 38.96
CA ILE A 622 10.26 1.38 40.03
C ILE A 622 10.95 0.38 40.95
N LYS A 623 10.71 0.48 42.26
CA LYS A 623 10.99 -0.62 43.20
C LYS A 623 9.71 -1.39 43.44
N GLU A 624 9.63 -2.60 42.91
CA GLU A 624 8.44 -3.43 42.98
C GLU A 624 8.73 -4.72 43.75
N LYS A 625 7.73 -5.26 44.44
CA LYS A 625 7.88 -6.53 45.18
C LYS A 625 7.19 -7.64 44.41
N LEU A 626 7.97 -8.61 43.94
CA LEU A 626 7.41 -9.80 43.30
C LEU A 626 6.54 -10.57 44.32
N PRO A 627 5.38 -11.12 43.89
CA PRO A 627 4.52 -11.88 44.79
C PRO A 627 5.25 -13.13 45.29
N SER A 628 4.82 -13.67 46.44
CA SER A 628 5.41 -14.89 47.05
C SER A 628 5.27 -16.15 46.18
N ASP A 629 4.29 -16.11 45.28
CA ASP A 629 3.76 -17.22 44.50
C ASP A 629 2.95 -16.62 43.35
N LEU A 630 2.57 -17.45 42.38
CA LEU A 630 1.82 -17.03 41.18
C LEU A 630 0.37 -17.57 41.17
N LYS A 631 -0.16 -18.06 42.31
CA LYS A 631 -1.49 -18.66 42.39
C LYS A 631 -2.57 -17.63 42.72
N HIS A 632 -3.39 -17.30 41.73
CA HIS A 632 -4.41 -16.25 41.77
C HIS A 632 -5.71 -16.70 42.45
N GLU A 633 -6.09 -16.04 43.55
CA GLU A 633 -7.35 -16.29 44.24
C GLU A 633 -8.57 -15.84 43.44
N ALA A 634 -9.75 -16.40 43.72
CA ALA A 634 -11.01 -15.92 43.15
C ALA A 634 -11.27 -14.45 43.55
N GLY A 635 -11.33 -13.56 42.55
CA GLY A 635 -11.55 -12.13 42.75
C GLY A 635 -10.38 -11.35 43.37
N GLU A 636 -9.17 -11.92 43.37
CA GLU A 636 -7.94 -11.13 43.49
C GLU A 636 -7.79 -10.21 42.27
N HIS A 637 -6.99 -9.14 42.41
CA HIS A 637 -6.58 -8.30 41.29
C HIS A 637 -5.34 -8.91 40.62
N PRO A 638 -5.30 -9.11 39.29
CA PRO A 638 -4.46 -10.14 38.63
C PRO A 638 -2.95 -9.90 38.51
N ILE A 639 -2.34 -9.20 39.48
CA ILE A 639 -0.89 -9.00 39.60
C ILE A 639 -0.09 -10.32 39.54
N LYS A 640 -0.59 -11.40 40.15
CA LYS A 640 0.06 -12.72 40.08
C LYS A 640 0.11 -13.28 38.65
N ILE A 641 -0.96 -13.07 37.87
CA ILE A 641 -1.04 -13.52 36.47
C ILE A 641 -0.15 -12.63 35.60
N TYR A 642 -0.04 -11.33 35.88
CA TYR A 642 0.94 -10.44 35.23
C TYR A 642 2.38 -10.94 35.41
N TRP A 643 2.77 -11.32 36.63
CA TRP A 643 4.13 -11.82 36.88
C TRP A 643 4.37 -13.23 36.34
N ALA A 644 3.33 -14.06 36.23
CA ALA A 644 3.40 -15.36 35.56
C ALA A 644 3.68 -15.18 34.06
N TYR A 645 2.82 -14.42 33.38
CA TYR A 645 2.88 -14.13 31.95
C TYR A 645 4.28 -13.60 31.55
N ASN A 646 4.75 -12.57 32.23
CA ASN A 646 6.02 -11.92 31.94
C ASN A 646 7.26 -12.76 32.30
N ASN A 647 7.12 -13.79 33.15
CA ASN A 647 8.21 -14.75 33.40
C ASN A 647 8.38 -15.73 32.24
N GLU A 648 7.29 -16.18 31.62
CA GLU A 648 7.38 -17.00 30.39
C GLU A 648 7.97 -16.18 29.22
N LEU A 649 7.58 -14.91 29.09
CA LEU A 649 8.23 -14.00 28.13
C LEU A 649 9.73 -13.80 28.40
N SER A 650 10.15 -13.77 29.67
CA SER A 650 11.58 -13.68 30.05
C SER A 650 12.35 -14.98 29.75
N LYS A 651 11.70 -16.15 29.94
CA LYS A 651 12.30 -17.47 29.70
C LYS A 651 12.67 -17.69 28.24
N SER A 652 11.86 -17.21 27.29
CA SER A 652 12.13 -17.40 25.85
C SER A 652 13.40 -16.70 25.36
N ILE A 653 13.94 -15.75 26.14
CA ILE A 653 15.22 -15.05 25.89
C ILE A 653 16.34 -15.44 26.87
N GLY A 654 16.10 -16.42 27.76
CA GLY A 654 17.11 -17.00 28.65
C GLY A 654 17.15 -16.46 30.09
N PHE A 655 16.16 -15.68 30.51
CA PHE A 655 16.01 -15.21 31.89
C PHE A 655 14.89 -15.94 32.64
N ASP A 656 15.06 -16.20 33.94
CA ASP A 656 13.96 -16.72 34.78
C ASP A 656 14.04 -16.05 36.16
N PHE A 657 12.98 -15.32 36.50
CA PHE A 657 12.86 -14.57 37.74
C PHE A 657 11.99 -15.26 38.80
N SER A 658 11.46 -16.45 38.53
CA SER A 658 10.70 -17.26 39.51
C SER A 658 11.44 -17.49 40.84
N LYS A 659 12.78 -17.61 40.79
CA LYS A 659 13.67 -17.73 41.96
C LYS A 659 13.79 -16.46 42.82
N TYR A 660 13.19 -15.34 42.39
CA TYR A 660 13.10 -14.08 43.13
C TYR A 660 11.65 -13.74 43.54
N LEU A 661 10.72 -14.69 43.47
CA LEU A 661 9.37 -14.52 44.04
C LEU A 661 9.45 -14.19 45.54
N GLY A 662 8.64 -13.23 45.97
CA GLY A 662 8.65 -12.65 47.32
C GLY A 662 9.73 -11.58 47.56
N ASP A 663 10.66 -11.39 46.63
CA ASP A 663 11.79 -10.48 46.76
C ASP A 663 11.46 -9.08 46.20
N THR A 664 12.17 -8.04 46.66
CA THR A 664 12.11 -6.72 46.02
C THR A 664 13.12 -6.64 44.88
N VAL A 665 12.67 -6.15 43.73
CA VAL A 665 13.43 -5.95 42.49
C VAL A 665 13.34 -4.48 42.05
N VAL A 666 14.20 -4.09 41.10
CA VAL A 666 14.08 -2.82 40.38
C VAL A 666 13.54 -3.12 38.99
N ALA A 667 12.46 -2.46 38.59
CA ALA A 667 11.93 -2.52 37.23
C ALA A 667 12.19 -1.19 36.52
N GLU A 668 12.86 -1.22 35.38
CA GLU A 668 13.07 -0.05 34.52
C GLU A 668 12.11 -0.14 33.32
N ILE A 669 11.45 0.99 33.00
CA ILE A 669 10.53 1.12 31.87
C ILE A 669 11.19 1.99 30.81
N TYR A 670 11.16 1.53 29.56
CA TYR A 670 11.78 2.18 28.40
C TYR A 670 10.77 2.36 27.26
N THR A 671 10.84 3.47 26.55
CA THR A 671 10.21 3.63 25.22
C THR A 671 11.04 2.92 24.16
N LEU A 672 10.38 2.28 23.20
CA LEU A 672 11.00 1.59 22.06
C LEU A 672 10.50 2.18 20.74
N ARG A 673 11.42 2.36 19.79
CA ARG A 673 11.10 3.00 18.50
C ARG A 673 10.15 2.14 17.69
N GLU A 674 10.51 0.87 17.49
CA GLU A 674 9.78 -0.04 16.63
C GLU A 674 8.39 -0.37 17.20
N PRO A 675 7.39 -0.63 16.35
CA PRO A 675 6.09 -1.09 16.82
C PRO A 675 6.15 -2.53 17.32
N LEU A 676 5.07 -2.92 18.02
CA LEU A 676 4.75 -4.31 18.32
C LEU A 676 4.62 -5.15 17.03
N PRO A 677 4.79 -6.49 17.12
CA PRO A 677 4.64 -7.38 15.96
C PRO A 677 3.23 -7.30 15.34
N GLU A 678 3.12 -7.51 14.03
CA GLU A 678 1.88 -7.36 13.24
C GLU A 678 0.67 -8.14 13.83
N TYR A 679 0.91 -9.33 14.41
CA TYR A 679 -0.13 -10.15 15.04
C TYR A 679 -0.77 -9.52 16.29
N MET A 680 -0.23 -8.40 16.78
CA MET A 680 -0.76 -7.63 17.92
C MET A 680 -1.66 -6.46 17.49
N LYS A 681 -1.77 -6.12 16.19
CA LYS A 681 -2.59 -4.98 15.75
C LYS A 681 -4.05 -5.12 16.21
N PRO A 682 -4.69 -4.03 16.68
CA PRO A 682 -4.26 -2.62 16.57
C PRO A 682 -3.34 -2.12 17.71
N MET A 683 -2.79 -3.00 18.56
CA MET A 683 -1.80 -2.59 19.57
C MET A 683 -0.44 -2.31 18.89
N LEU A 684 0.01 -1.04 18.93
CA LEU A 684 1.24 -0.60 18.25
C LEU A 684 2.38 -0.25 19.22
N ASN A 685 2.07 0.41 20.33
CA ASN A 685 3.07 1.00 21.22
C ASN A 685 3.82 -0.07 22.03
N ALA A 686 5.15 -0.07 21.93
CA ALA A 686 6.02 -1.02 22.61
C ALA A 686 6.80 -0.34 23.74
N ARG A 687 6.70 -0.88 24.96
CA ARG A 687 7.52 -0.49 26.12
C ARG A 687 8.45 -1.65 26.50
N GLY A 688 9.74 -1.37 26.60
CA GLY A 688 10.74 -2.33 27.09
C GLY A 688 10.75 -2.34 28.61
N ILE A 689 10.56 -3.51 29.23
CA ILE A 689 10.68 -3.67 30.69
C ILE A 689 11.92 -4.49 31.02
N VAL A 690 12.72 -4.01 31.97
CA VAL A 690 13.91 -4.71 32.48
C VAL A 690 13.81 -4.88 33.98
N LEU A 691 13.92 -6.11 34.46
CA LEU A 691 13.98 -6.44 35.88
C LEU A 691 15.43 -6.61 36.31
N LYS A 692 15.83 -5.93 37.38
CA LYS A 692 17.17 -5.99 37.98
C LYS A 692 17.13 -6.36 39.45
N LYS A 693 18.10 -7.18 39.85
CA LYS A 693 18.41 -7.54 41.25
C LYS A 693 19.90 -7.35 41.50
N ASP A 694 20.23 -6.57 42.52
CA ASP A 694 21.61 -6.27 42.93
C ASP A 694 22.50 -5.79 41.75
N GLY A 695 21.91 -4.96 40.89
CA GLY A 695 22.50 -4.39 39.66
C GLY A 695 22.36 -5.26 38.41
N LYS A 696 22.18 -6.57 38.54
CA LYS A 696 22.14 -7.52 37.41
C LYS A 696 20.76 -7.66 36.81
N ILE A 697 20.68 -7.79 35.48
CA ILE A 697 19.43 -8.14 34.78
C ILE A 697 19.03 -9.58 35.15
N ILE A 698 17.75 -9.77 35.48
CA ILE A 698 17.15 -11.05 35.88
C ILE A 698 15.90 -11.44 35.08
N GLY A 699 15.39 -10.52 34.25
CA GLY A 699 14.21 -10.68 33.41
C GLY A 699 14.07 -9.49 32.47
N ALA A 700 13.49 -9.68 31.29
CA ALA A 700 13.15 -8.61 30.37
C ALA A 700 12.04 -9.06 29.42
N TYR A 701 11.13 -8.16 29.08
CA TYR A 701 9.96 -8.42 28.24
C TYR A 701 9.47 -7.12 27.58
N ILE A 702 8.64 -7.25 26.54
CA ILE A 702 7.89 -6.12 25.96
C ILE A 702 6.51 -6.07 26.62
N ASP A 703 6.03 -4.89 26.95
CA ASP A 703 4.65 -4.65 27.37
C ASP A 703 4.06 -3.49 26.57
N ALA A 704 2.76 -3.54 26.29
CA ALA A 704 2.06 -2.55 25.48
C ALA A 704 1.53 -1.35 26.31
N GLY A 705 1.47 -1.50 27.64
CA GLY A 705 1.11 -0.43 28.56
C GLY A 705 -0.37 -0.07 28.56
N ARG A 706 -0.66 1.24 28.65
CA ARG A 706 -2.02 1.78 28.66
C ARG A 706 -2.57 1.80 27.21
N HIS A 707 -3.77 1.30 26.91
CA HIS A 707 -4.80 0.71 27.79
C HIS A 707 -4.78 -0.82 27.85
N GLU A 708 -3.90 -1.49 27.11
CA GLU A 708 -3.91 -2.93 26.88
C GLU A 708 -2.50 -3.50 27.13
N SER A 709 -2.32 -4.24 28.22
CA SER A 709 -1.06 -4.91 28.56
C SER A 709 -0.88 -6.25 27.80
N PHE A 710 0.20 -6.98 28.11
CA PHE A 710 0.50 -8.32 27.56
C PHE A 710 0.85 -8.31 26.07
N ALA A 711 2.07 -7.85 25.77
CA ALA A 711 2.61 -7.83 24.42
C ALA A 711 3.36 -9.12 24.03
N CYS A 712 4.69 -9.13 24.14
CA CYS A 712 5.53 -10.19 23.59
C CYS A 712 6.91 -10.25 24.28
N SER A 713 7.64 -11.35 24.09
CA SER A 713 9.05 -11.42 24.50
C SER A 713 9.93 -10.62 23.53
N LEU A 714 11.16 -10.26 23.93
CA LEU A 714 12.05 -9.45 23.08
C LEU A 714 12.30 -10.10 21.70
N ASN A 715 12.32 -11.43 21.59
CA ASN A 715 12.39 -12.15 20.31
C ASN A 715 11.05 -12.23 19.55
N ARG A 716 10.10 -11.30 19.80
CA ARG A 716 8.83 -11.08 19.09
C ARG A 716 7.90 -12.31 19.05
N LYS A 717 7.92 -13.13 20.10
CA LYS A 717 6.99 -14.26 20.29
C LYS A 717 5.83 -13.92 21.22
N SER A 718 4.66 -14.49 20.93
CA SER A 718 3.51 -14.48 21.86
C SER A 718 3.78 -15.40 23.07
N LEU A 719 2.88 -15.39 24.07
CA LEU A 719 2.93 -16.39 25.15
C LEU A 719 2.72 -17.78 24.56
N GLU A 720 1.73 -17.87 23.68
CA GLU A 720 1.23 -19.07 23.03
C GLU A 720 2.35 -19.76 22.21
N ASP A 721 3.22 -18.99 21.53
CA ASP A 721 4.45 -19.45 20.83
C ASP A 721 5.60 -19.95 21.74
N ILE A 722 5.51 -19.67 23.05
CA ILE A 722 6.53 -19.99 24.05
C ILE A 722 6.11 -21.21 24.86
N VAL A 723 4.84 -21.29 25.26
CA VAL A 723 4.31 -22.39 26.08
C VAL A 723 3.72 -23.53 25.25
N ASN A 724 3.40 -23.29 23.96
CA ASN A 724 2.76 -24.27 23.06
C ASN A 724 1.37 -24.74 23.57
N GLU A 725 0.66 -23.84 24.23
CA GLU A 725 -0.70 -24.00 24.77
C GLU A 725 -1.44 -22.66 24.57
N ASP A 726 -2.77 -22.70 24.50
CA ASP A 726 -3.57 -21.47 24.46
C ASP A 726 -3.74 -20.83 25.85
N TRP A 727 -4.31 -19.62 25.87
CA TRP A 727 -4.53 -18.86 27.11
C TRP A 727 -5.41 -19.60 28.13
N ASP A 728 -6.49 -20.26 27.69
CA ASP A 728 -7.44 -20.94 28.58
C ASP A 728 -6.85 -22.23 29.17
N GLU A 729 -5.98 -22.94 28.43
CA GLU A 729 -5.16 -24.03 28.98
C GLU A 729 -4.10 -23.49 29.97
N TRP A 730 -3.24 -22.57 29.54
CA TRP A 730 -2.13 -22.02 30.33
C TRP A 730 -2.58 -21.43 31.67
N ILE A 731 -3.70 -20.69 31.69
CA ILE A 731 -4.16 -20.01 32.90
C ILE A 731 -4.56 -20.98 34.03
N LYS A 732 -4.87 -22.25 33.72
CA LYS A 732 -5.26 -23.27 34.71
C LYS A 732 -4.18 -23.49 35.76
N ASP A 733 -2.91 -23.43 35.36
CA ASP A 733 -1.77 -23.61 36.26
C ASP A 733 -1.51 -22.41 37.18
N TYR A 734 -2.21 -21.29 36.97
CA TYR A 734 -2.14 -20.09 37.81
C TYR A 734 -3.39 -19.84 38.66
N ILE A 735 -4.44 -20.66 38.55
CA ILE A 735 -5.63 -20.57 39.41
C ILE A 735 -5.39 -21.23 40.77
N ASP A 736 -5.76 -20.55 41.87
CA ASP A 736 -5.95 -21.15 43.19
C ASP A 736 -7.34 -21.80 43.28
N TYR A 737 -7.42 -23.07 42.87
CA TYR A 737 -8.63 -23.89 43.04
C TYR A 737 -8.91 -24.26 44.50
N ASP A 738 -7.94 -24.11 45.41
CA ASP A 738 -8.17 -24.44 46.81
C ASP A 738 -8.92 -23.32 47.55
N ASN A 739 -8.95 -22.11 46.96
CA ASN A 739 -9.68 -20.95 47.46
C ASN A 739 -11.16 -21.27 47.78
N LYS A 740 -11.63 -20.80 48.93
CA LYS A 740 -13.02 -21.00 49.36
C LYS A 740 -14.04 -20.37 48.39
N LEU A 741 -13.75 -19.18 47.85
CA LEU A 741 -14.66 -18.47 46.96
C LEU A 741 -14.68 -19.08 45.55
N GLU A 742 -13.54 -19.60 45.08
CA GLU A 742 -13.48 -20.34 43.81
C GLU A 742 -14.38 -21.59 43.86
N LYS A 743 -14.20 -22.40 44.91
CA LYS A 743 -15.03 -23.59 45.19
C LYS A 743 -16.52 -23.29 45.38
N GLU A 744 -16.87 -22.07 45.78
CA GLU A 744 -18.26 -21.63 45.94
C GLU A 744 -18.89 -21.24 44.60
N ILE A 745 -18.23 -20.39 43.81
CA ILE A 745 -18.74 -19.93 42.51
C ILE A 745 -18.80 -21.09 41.50
N ALA A 746 -17.82 -22.00 41.51
CA ALA A 746 -17.75 -23.14 40.60
C ALA A 746 -18.94 -24.12 40.68
N GLN A 747 -19.76 -24.04 41.75
CA GLN A 747 -20.95 -24.89 41.95
C GLN A 747 -22.27 -24.24 41.47
N LEU A 748 -22.23 -23.00 40.98
CA LEU A 748 -23.43 -22.27 40.56
C LEU A 748 -23.89 -22.65 39.15
N SER A 749 -25.20 -22.53 38.89
CA SER A 749 -25.72 -22.52 37.52
C SER A 749 -25.36 -21.20 36.82
N PRO A 750 -25.46 -21.11 35.48
CA PRO A 750 -25.21 -19.86 34.76
C PRO A 750 -26.02 -18.67 35.31
N GLU A 751 -27.31 -18.87 35.57
CA GLU A 751 -28.19 -17.87 36.19
C GLU A 751 -27.77 -17.54 37.62
N GLY A 752 -27.25 -18.53 38.36
CA GLY A 752 -26.68 -18.34 39.69
C GLY A 752 -25.44 -17.46 39.69
N VAL A 753 -24.57 -17.59 38.68
CA VAL A 753 -23.38 -16.73 38.50
C VAL A 753 -23.81 -15.30 38.15
N ILE A 754 -24.71 -15.14 37.17
CA ILE A 754 -25.27 -13.83 36.79
C ILE A 754 -25.88 -13.14 38.03
N LYS A 755 -26.77 -13.84 38.74
CA LYS A 755 -27.42 -13.31 39.95
C LYS A 755 -26.39 -12.93 41.02
N THR A 756 -25.40 -13.79 41.28
CA THR A 756 -24.35 -13.52 42.28
C THR A 756 -23.51 -12.31 41.92
N TYR A 757 -23.25 -12.07 40.62
CA TYR A 757 -22.56 -10.87 40.15
C TYR A 757 -23.36 -9.59 40.45
N PHE A 758 -24.63 -9.54 40.05
CA PHE A 758 -25.50 -8.37 40.32
C PHE A 758 -25.74 -8.13 41.82
N GLU A 759 -25.91 -9.19 42.63
CA GLU A 759 -25.99 -9.09 44.09
C GLU A 759 -24.68 -8.57 44.71
N ALA A 760 -23.52 -8.94 44.15
CA ALA A 760 -22.22 -8.43 44.57
C ALA A 760 -22.02 -6.95 44.21
N LEU A 761 -22.46 -6.50 43.02
CA LEU A 761 -22.45 -5.08 42.64
C LEU A 761 -23.29 -4.24 43.61
N ASN A 762 -24.52 -4.68 43.89
CA ASN A 762 -25.47 -3.97 44.76
C ASN A 762 -25.04 -3.94 46.23
N SER A 763 -24.26 -4.93 46.68
CA SER A 763 -23.67 -4.97 48.03
C SER A 763 -22.25 -4.40 48.10
N HIS A 764 -21.74 -3.83 46.99
CA HIS A 764 -20.37 -3.31 46.83
C HIS A 764 -19.26 -4.33 47.16
N ASN A 765 -19.53 -5.62 46.99
CA ASN A 765 -18.57 -6.70 47.26
C ASN A 765 -17.71 -6.97 46.01
N VAL A 766 -16.74 -6.10 45.76
CA VAL A 766 -15.89 -6.12 44.55
C VAL A 766 -15.20 -7.47 44.35
N LYS A 767 -14.60 -8.06 45.39
CA LYS A 767 -13.96 -9.40 45.30
C LYS A 767 -14.95 -10.48 44.87
N ARG A 768 -16.20 -10.46 45.37
CA ARG A 768 -17.23 -11.42 44.92
C ARG A 768 -17.73 -11.15 43.50
N ALA A 769 -17.85 -9.88 43.09
CA ALA A 769 -18.21 -9.54 41.71
C ALA A 769 -17.13 -10.02 40.73
N LYS A 770 -15.86 -9.72 40.99
CA LYS A 770 -14.72 -10.18 40.19
C LYS A 770 -14.59 -11.71 40.18
N ALA A 771 -14.91 -12.40 41.26
CA ALA A 771 -14.92 -13.88 41.30
C ALA A 771 -15.96 -14.55 40.39
N CYS A 772 -17.01 -13.82 39.95
CA CYS A 772 -17.95 -14.29 38.94
C CYS A 772 -17.44 -14.12 37.49
N LEU A 773 -16.43 -13.27 37.26
CA LEU A 773 -15.84 -13.06 35.94
C LEU A 773 -14.85 -14.18 35.60
N ALA A 774 -14.68 -14.45 34.30
CA ALA A 774 -13.69 -15.38 33.78
C ALA A 774 -12.33 -14.68 33.61
N ARG A 775 -11.23 -15.39 33.88
CA ARG A 775 -9.85 -14.94 33.68
C ARG A 775 -9.42 -14.92 32.20
N THR A 776 -10.24 -14.34 31.33
CA THR A 776 -9.87 -14.14 29.92
C THR A 776 -8.78 -13.06 29.79
N LYS A 777 -7.97 -13.15 28.72
CA LYS A 777 -6.95 -12.15 28.37
C LYS A 777 -7.51 -10.72 28.38
N SER A 778 -8.72 -10.54 27.83
CA SER A 778 -9.47 -9.27 27.86
C SER A 778 -9.84 -8.81 29.27
N ASN A 779 -10.52 -9.63 30.08
CA ASN A 779 -10.92 -9.23 31.45
C ASN A 779 -9.72 -8.91 32.34
N ILE A 780 -8.60 -9.59 32.13
CA ILE A 780 -7.36 -9.32 32.88
C ILE A 780 -6.66 -8.06 32.39
N ASN A 781 -6.63 -7.76 31.09
CA ASN A 781 -6.15 -6.46 30.59
C ASN A 781 -7.04 -5.30 31.03
N LEU A 782 -8.37 -5.45 31.04
CA LEU A 782 -9.28 -4.45 31.59
C LEU A 782 -8.98 -4.12 33.06
N ASP A 783 -8.55 -5.11 33.85
CA ASP A 783 -8.13 -4.88 35.23
C ASP A 783 -6.70 -4.33 35.33
N LEU A 784 -5.75 -4.78 34.49
CA LEU A 784 -4.33 -4.42 34.60
C LEU A 784 -3.92 -3.12 33.91
N SER A 785 -4.58 -2.69 32.83
CA SER A 785 -4.06 -1.61 31.97
C SER A 785 -5.08 -0.53 31.60
N ALA A 786 -6.39 -0.78 31.73
CA ALA A 786 -7.40 0.24 31.45
C ALA A 786 -7.23 1.47 32.37
N ASN A 787 -7.07 2.65 31.76
CA ASN A 787 -6.80 3.92 32.44
C ASN A 787 -5.58 3.92 33.39
N MET A 788 -4.62 3.01 33.19
CA MET A 788 -3.41 3.00 34.02
C MET A 788 -2.49 4.20 33.69
N SER A 789 -1.61 4.56 34.63
CA SER A 789 -0.54 5.51 34.34
C SER A 789 0.56 4.82 33.55
N ASN A 790 0.96 5.36 32.39
CA ASN A 790 1.96 4.74 31.53
C ASN A 790 3.40 4.77 32.14
N TYR A 791 3.58 5.36 33.32
CA TYR A 791 4.80 5.28 34.14
C TYR A 791 4.81 4.07 35.09
N GLU A 792 3.72 3.31 35.19
CA GLU A 792 3.58 2.11 36.03
C GLU A 792 3.65 0.81 35.20
N LEU A 793 3.77 -0.32 35.90
CA LEU A 793 3.72 -1.66 35.33
C LEU A 793 2.30 -2.19 35.13
N TYR A 794 1.35 -1.77 36.00
CA TYR A 794 -0.06 -2.18 36.01
C TYR A 794 -0.92 -1.24 36.88
N ASN A 795 -2.23 -1.23 36.64
CA ASN A 795 -3.22 -0.38 37.30
C ASN A 795 -3.55 -0.83 38.74
N LYS A 796 -2.79 -0.31 39.70
CA LYS A 796 -3.01 -0.51 41.15
C LYS A 796 -4.33 0.10 41.69
N LYS A 797 -5.30 0.51 40.84
CA LYS A 797 -6.56 1.21 41.20
C LYS A 797 -7.80 0.78 40.39
N ALA A 798 -7.79 -0.34 39.67
CA ALA A 798 -8.89 -0.73 38.76
C ALA A 798 -10.30 -0.91 39.40
N GLU A 799 -10.42 -0.87 40.74
CA GLU A 799 -11.71 -1.00 41.45
C GLU A 799 -12.63 0.24 41.32
N ASP A 800 -12.13 1.36 40.79
CA ASP A 800 -12.87 2.64 40.79
C ASP A 800 -14.17 2.64 39.97
N TYR A 801 -14.33 1.74 39.00
CA TYR A 801 -15.63 1.51 38.32
C TYR A 801 -16.70 1.02 39.30
N TYR A 802 -16.38 -0.03 40.07
CA TYR A 802 -17.28 -0.59 41.08
C TYR A 802 -17.58 0.43 42.18
N ASN A 803 -16.60 1.28 42.51
CA ASN A 803 -16.78 2.38 43.45
C ASN A 803 -17.79 3.43 42.97
N ASN A 804 -18.04 3.60 41.66
CA ASN A 804 -19.05 4.55 41.17
C ASN A 804 -20.49 4.01 41.21
N ILE A 805 -20.71 2.70 41.30
CA ILE A 805 -22.04 2.12 41.44
C ILE A 805 -22.63 2.49 42.82
N LYS A 806 -23.90 2.90 42.86
CA LYS A 806 -24.64 3.25 44.08
C LYS A 806 -25.63 2.16 44.51
N SER A 807 -26.32 1.56 43.55
CA SER A 807 -27.16 0.36 43.74
C SER A 807 -27.48 -0.26 42.39
N VAL A 808 -27.76 -1.57 42.36
CA VAL A 808 -28.21 -2.28 41.16
C VAL A 808 -29.33 -3.25 41.53
N ASN A 809 -30.48 -3.17 40.86
CA ASN A 809 -31.60 -4.07 41.09
C ASN A 809 -31.85 -4.93 39.84
N LEU A 810 -31.41 -6.19 39.87
CA LEU A 810 -31.65 -7.15 38.80
C LEU A 810 -33.14 -7.51 38.71
N LEU A 811 -33.74 -7.27 37.55
CA LEU A 811 -35.17 -7.43 37.28
C LEU A 811 -35.49 -8.74 36.56
N GLU A 812 -34.67 -9.13 35.58
CA GLU A 812 -34.90 -10.30 34.72
C GLU A 812 -33.56 -10.97 34.35
N ILE A 813 -33.57 -12.30 34.25
CA ILE A 813 -32.58 -13.09 33.49
C ILE A 813 -33.37 -13.93 32.49
N LYS A 814 -32.99 -13.88 31.21
CA LYS A 814 -33.59 -14.68 30.13
C LYS A 814 -32.47 -15.29 29.27
N LYS A 815 -32.50 -16.59 29.00
CA LYS A 815 -31.56 -17.20 28.04
C LYS A 815 -31.86 -16.69 26.63
N LEU A 816 -30.83 -16.49 25.83
CA LEU A 816 -30.91 -16.21 24.40
C LEU A 816 -30.57 -17.48 23.62
N ASP A 817 -31.48 -17.92 22.76
CA ASP A 817 -31.21 -19.03 21.85
C ASP A 817 -30.37 -18.53 20.66
N LYS A 818 -29.31 -19.27 20.31
CA LYS A 818 -28.46 -19.03 19.14
C LYS A 818 -28.37 -20.30 18.30
N GLU A 819 -28.40 -20.14 16.99
CA GLU A 819 -28.00 -21.21 16.09
C GLU A 819 -26.49 -21.44 16.26
N ASN A 820 -26.09 -22.69 16.50
CA ASN A 820 -24.70 -23.11 16.80
C ASN A 820 -24.12 -22.60 18.13
N GLU A 821 -24.87 -22.64 19.23
CA GLU A 821 -24.32 -22.43 20.60
C GLU A 821 -23.41 -23.61 21.03
N ASP A 822 -22.13 -23.36 21.35
CA ASP A 822 -21.24 -24.42 21.88
C ASP A 822 -21.57 -24.78 23.34
N SER A 823 -21.45 -26.07 23.63
CA SER A 823 -21.52 -26.71 24.94
C SER A 823 -20.78 -26.05 26.13
N ASN A 824 -19.76 -25.23 25.90
CA ASN A 824 -19.00 -24.53 26.94
C ASN A 824 -19.28 -23.02 27.00
N THR A 825 -20.19 -22.51 26.18
CA THR A 825 -20.59 -21.09 26.13
C THR A 825 -22.10 -20.94 26.22
N LEU A 826 -22.60 -19.90 26.88
CA LEU A 826 -24.04 -19.63 26.94
C LEU A 826 -24.33 -18.14 26.86
N SER A 827 -25.37 -17.77 26.12
CA SER A 827 -25.81 -16.36 25.98
C SER A 827 -27.08 -16.08 26.79
N TYR A 828 -27.06 -15.03 27.59
CA TYR A 828 -28.22 -14.56 28.37
C TYR A 828 -28.44 -13.06 28.18
N ARG A 829 -29.67 -12.61 28.41
CA ARG A 829 -30.01 -11.20 28.62
C ARG A 829 -30.37 -11.00 30.10
N ALA A 830 -29.69 -10.06 30.75
CA ALA A 830 -29.94 -9.65 32.13
C ALA A 830 -30.42 -8.19 32.15
N THR A 831 -31.61 -7.93 32.66
CA THR A 831 -32.20 -6.58 32.72
C THR A 831 -32.10 -6.07 34.16
N ALA A 832 -31.47 -4.92 34.39
CA ALA A 832 -31.26 -4.39 35.74
C ALA A 832 -31.46 -2.87 35.83
N ASP A 833 -32.03 -2.38 36.94
CA ASP A 833 -32.10 -0.96 37.25
C ASP A 833 -30.82 -0.51 37.98
N TYR A 834 -30.01 0.31 37.33
CA TYR A 834 -28.78 0.87 37.88
C TYR A 834 -29.02 2.24 38.49
N LYS A 835 -28.29 2.54 39.57
CA LYS A 835 -28.08 3.89 40.10
C LYS A 835 -26.59 4.10 40.32
N TYR A 836 -26.07 5.26 39.93
CA TYR A 836 -24.67 5.63 40.06
C TYR A 836 -24.46 6.75 41.09
N LYS A 837 -23.20 6.95 41.51
CA LYS A 837 -22.80 8.05 42.41
C LYS A 837 -22.46 9.31 41.61
N LYS A 838 -21.98 9.13 40.39
CA LYS A 838 -21.81 10.15 39.34
C LYS A 838 -22.17 9.54 37.98
N MET A 839 -22.77 10.33 37.10
CA MET A 839 -22.76 10.04 35.67
C MET A 839 -21.31 10.08 35.18
N ILE A 840 -20.87 9.06 34.45
CA ILE A 840 -19.53 8.97 33.85
C ILE A 840 -19.65 8.43 32.41
N VAL A 841 -20.23 7.22 32.27
CA VAL A 841 -20.50 6.59 30.96
C VAL A 841 -21.99 6.26 30.79
N HIS A 842 -22.72 6.09 31.89
CA HIS A 842 -24.15 5.74 31.91
C HIS A 842 -24.93 6.62 32.91
N GLU A 843 -26.23 6.73 32.68
CA GLU A 843 -27.19 7.38 33.58
C GLU A 843 -27.91 6.35 34.48
N ASP A 844 -28.67 6.86 35.46
CA ASP A 844 -29.55 6.05 36.32
C ASP A 844 -30.74 5.51 35.51
N GLY A 845 -30.86 4.19 35.34
CA GLY A 845 -32.00 3.62 34.61
C GLY A 845 -32.02 2.09 34.48
N VAL A 846 -33.10 1.59 33.87
CA VAL A 846 -33.27 0.16 33.54
C VAL A 846 -32.53 -0.14 32.24
N LEU A 847 -31.49 -0.97 32.35
CA LEU A 847 -30.58 -1.29 31.25
C LEU A 847 -30.60 -2.80 30.99
N PRO A 848 -30.86 -3.25 29.74
CA PRO A 848 -30.63 -4.63 29.33
C PRO A 848 -29.15 -4.83 29.01
N TYR A 849 -28.59 -5.94 29.49
CA TYR A 849 -27.24 -6.39 29.17
C TYR A 849 -27.27 -7.76 28.52
N THR A 850 -26.47 -7.94 27.47
CA THR A 850 -26.15 -9.24 26.90
C THR A 850 -24.95 -9.81 27.67
N VAL A 851 -25.19 -10.86 28.46
CA VAL A 851 -24.19 -11.53 29.29
C VAL A 851 -23.75 -12.82 28.60
N LEU A 852 -22.48 -12.90 28.25
CA LEU A 852 -21.86 -14.11 27.73
C LEU A 852 -21.20 -14.86 28.88
N LEU A 853 -21.54 -16.14 29.06
CA LEU A 853 -20.86 -17.02 30.01
C LEU A 853 -20.01 -18.04 29.27
N LYS A 854 -18.87 -18.37 29.87
CA LYS A 854 -18.05 -19.53 29.51
C LYS A 854 -17.87 -20.45 30.69
N LYS A 855 -17.60 -21.71 30.41
CA LYS A 855 -17.11 -22.67 31.41
C LYS A 855 -15.59 -22.51 31.49
N GLU A 856 -15.13 -21.67 32.40
CA GLU A 856 -13.71 -21.22 32.48
C GLU A 856 -12.75 -22.40 32.53
N THR A 857 -12.97 -23.34 33.45
CA THR A 857 -12.23 -24.61 33.48
C THR A 857 -13.12 -25.73 34.01
N LYS A 858 -12.68 -26.99 33.87
CA LYS A 858 -13.37 -28.17 34.43
C LYS A 858 -13.64 -28.05 35.94
N ASN A 859 -12.79 -27.32 36.67
CA ASN A 859 -12.86 -27.16 38.12
C ASN A 859 -13.38 -25.77 38.55
N GLY A 860 -13.27 -24.74 37.69
CA GLY A 860 -13.75 -23.36 37.95
C GLY A 860 -15.24 -23.12 37.66
N GLY A 861 -15.90 -24.04 36.95
CA GLY A 861 -17.34 -23.97 36.67
C GLY A 861 -17.71 -22.90 35.64
N TRP A 862 -18.92 -22.36 35.75
CA TRP A 862 -19.40 -21.26 34.90
C TRP A 862 -18.88 -19.91 35.41
N LYS A 863 -18.52 -19.03 34.48
CA LYS A 863 -18.07 -17.65 34.72
C LYS A 863 -18.66 -16.72 33.65
N ILE A 864 -18.82 -15.44 33.97
CA ILE A 864 -19.12 -14.40 32.99
C ILE A 864 -17.87 -14.13 32.18
N GLN A 865 -17.90 -14.44 30.88
CA GLN A 865 -16.84 -14.08 29.94
C GLN A 865 -16.88 -12.59 29.64
N ASP A 866 -18.07 -12.04 29.38
CA ASP A 866 -18.28 -10.66 28.95
C ASP A 866 -19.70 -10.18 29.31
N ILE A 867 -19.89 -8.86 29.42
CA ILE A 867 -21.17 -8.20 29.71
C ILE A 867 -21.30 -6.87 28.94
N GLY A 868 -21.82 -6.98 27.71
CA GLY A 868 -22.16 -5.85 26.85
C GLY A 868 -23.65 -5.50 26.92
N PHE A 869 -24.11 -4.61 26.03
CA PHE A 869 -25.52 -4.27 25.83
C PHE A 869 -26.16 -5.19 24.78
#